data_AF-A0A286AL57-F1
#
_entry.id   AF-A0A286AL57-F1
#
_cell.length_a   1.000
_cell.length_b   1.000
_cell.length_c   1.000
_cell.angle_alpha   90.00
_cell.angle_beta   90.00
_cell.angle_gamma   90.00
#
_symmetry.space_group_name_H-M   'P 1'
#
loop_
_entity.id
_entity.type
_entity.pdbx_description
1 polymer ?
#
loop_
_entity_poly.entity_id
_entity_poly.type
_entity_poly.pdbx_seq_one_letter_code
_entity_poly.pdbx_strand_id
1 'polypeptide(L)'
;MTEFEDQLRMITELREHRRECDETLYRHRIDLHRTSQQLRRAGQEQTVTDSERDRTVASLRARSAHLDTELASLREENRDVGEGLALLTGQDRLIKHLELNLTTMQDRNAKLREQLGKLRQQELPPLDTIRSVETEVDNSQNLITNLDDSLTKASVHRRELKNQESAQLDKQRVLQSEMETIREELRELQGTLTELLRPSYADSEYLQNRHIELKSASMQAETELIDCGLKLNAAIDGLYRESHHPRKRLLNLDDRIPFLFFPVKLETIFAPVQSPRGAANTELWVRIYPDEIAIHTHEKMLTDREVVAGELYWTELVTAEHLRTERDNRRRSAWRHLVDLFGGQRAAWVARQTKPSDWETLATDGATQILPAFLLELDANFFNDLLAQALSDSTRTALQKALSANDGDAFNLIAETEHWFDRINMVVRKRISGFPVHDLTKTDGWTRAPRTQIMPDRFVLLLYGKNTDKPREITGAIIPDTLFLGPDPMDAKAGFKQSEEGVMTFAGQFDWMSDFDKAVEQGMGFRIALTEEEAANGFERILVLGVFLSADASDSAKILEELIDNHQFSLKGFSLVPQGTPTNNTESSGTGYSDNDSYNDLAYFTGIDPPAFDPADPDPKKSRTDGRLLADALGIAYAPLQTVRHADQNDVLEAQAMNTALFPCTLGYWLKNWMDPVVTEQAARQTRSFFTRFVNGRGPLPAIRVGNQPYGVLLTSDFARWKYPEPEGDNSFIPIFDNDRFYLKKLHGLLASLEKNWSDISKDLPFVGKKDSDSSSVLMKILGLHPNSVEFFQRIGFSDEYLKNLENFKGGRYAGELINLLHFMPNDASIYLEDLGFKQEFKKISSMRSFHVLWQHYTTHLDVPNFVENLPPSEIKPLSLNYIDWLAKAESTDIIIKQDFKNSPPTALLYLMLRNALLLQAHHGSYEWLRERTFFDATVEQAMRRTTLPNMRSVEPILSSYEFMATRVELADPTHPSPASSVADWIWAGPNPVGVEAAFLREQKSALPILANASTAKLERCFIEHLDCCNYRLDAWQTGLFAQRLHAQREPSRQNDERQMGIYLGAFGWVENLKPLPKTFLDPESLPSSLRPKDSHPVIEEDDALQSGTPPKAPQGRAVSYMPPHLIMPLPLLYCATPTSATPIPNRLRCFR
;
A
#
# COMPACT_ATOMS: atom_id res chain seq x y z
N MET A 1 20.26 38.64 6.36
CA MET A 1 20.10 37.35 5.66
C MET A 1 21.35 36.51 5.78
N THR A 2 22.54 37.00 5.38
CA THR A 2 23.81 36.25 5.47
C THR A 2 24.11 35.66 6.85
N GLU A 3 24.00 36.43 7.94
CA GLU A 3 24.25 35.91 9.31
C GLU A 3 23.30 34.78 9.73
N PHE A 4 22.04 34.81 9.28
CA PHE A 4 21.06 33.77 9.59
C PHE A 4 21.32 32.51 8.75
N GLU A 5 21.60 32.67 7.46
CA GLU A 5 21.97 31.55 6.57
C GLU A 5 23.27 30.87 7.02
N ASP A 6 24.27 31.64 7.47
CA ASP A 6 25.52 31.11 8.01
C ASP A 6 25.28 30.30 9.30
N GLN A 7 24.36 30.77 10.18
CA GLN A 7 23.94 30.02 11.37
C GLN A 7 23.24 28.71 11.02
N LEU A 8 22.35 28.71 10.01
CA LEU A 8 21.69 27.48 9.55
C LEU A 8 22.69 26.47 8.99
N ARG A 9 23.65 26.91 8.17
CA ARG A 9 24.70 26.03 7.64
C ARG A 9 25.52 25.39 8.76
N MET A 10 25.92 26.17 9.77
CA MET A 10 26.62 25.66 10.94
C MET A 10 25.78 24.62 11.70
N ILE A 11 24.48 24.85 11.86
CA ILE A 11 23.57 23.90 12.51
C ILE A 11 23.45 22.61 11.69
N THR A 12 23.33 22.70 10.36
CA THR A 12 23.29 21.53 9.47
C THR A 12 24.56 20.69 9.60
N GLU A 13 25.75 21.31 9.57
CA GLU A 13 27.03 20.62 9.76
C GLU A 13 27.11 19.92 11.14
N LEU A 14 26.68 20.60 12.21
CA LEU A 14 26.64 20.01 13.56
C LEU A 14 25.64 18.84 13.66
N ARG A 15 24.51 18.94 12.96
CA ARG A 15 23.49 17.87 12.92
C ARG A 15 24.01 16.65 12.18
N GLU A 16 24.69 16.83 11.05
CA GLU A 16 25.36 15.73 10.32
C GLU A 16 26.44 15.07 11.18
N HIS A 17 27.31 15.86 11.81
CA HIS A 17 28.35 15.32 12.70
C HIS A 17 27.77 14.55 13.89
N ARG A 18 26.68 15.05 14.50
CA ARG A 18 25.98 14.33 15.57
C ARG A 18 25.40 13.00 15.07
N ARG A 19 24.87 12.93 13.85
CA ARG A 19 24.39 11.68 13.24
C ARG A 19 25.53 10.67 13.06
N GLU A 20 26.71 11.11 12.64
CA GLU A 20 27.90 10.25 12.55
C GLU A 20 28.32 9.70 13.92
N CYS A 21 28.28 10.51 14.97
CA CYS A 21 28.52 10.05 16.35
C CYS A 21 27.48 9.01 16.81
N ASP A 22 26.18 9.22 16.50
CA ASP A 22 25.10 8.26 16.84
C ASP A 22 25.30 6.92 16.12
N GLU A 23 25.63 6.95 14.83
CA GLU A 23 25.94 5.75 14.05
C GLU A 23 27.19 5.03 14.56
N THR A 24 28.22 5.76 14.96
CA THR A 24 29.46 5.19 15.54
C THR A 24 29.18 4.52 16.89
N LEU A 25 28.46 5.18 17.78
CA LEU A 25 28.03 4.60 19.07
C LEU A 25 27.19 3.34 18.84
N TYR A 26 26.24 3.39 17.90
CA TYR A 26 25.41 2.24 17.58
C TYR A 26 26.23 1.05 17.09
N ARG A 27 27.19 1.26 16.19
CA ARG A 27 28.09 0.19 15.71
C ARG A 27 28.86 -0.45 16.86
N HIS A 28 29.47 0.35 17.73
CA HIS A 28 30.20 -0.17 18.90
C HIS A 28 29.29 -0.94 19.86
N ARG A 29 28.04 -0.49 20.08
CA ARG A 29 27.08 -1.20 20.94
C ARG A 29 26.67 -2.55 20.33
N ILE A 30 26.46 -2.64 19.02
CA ILE A 30 26.16 -3.89 18.33
C ILE A 30 27.36 -4.86 18.42
N ASP A 31 28.57 -4.40 18.14
CA ASP A 31 29.78 -5.22 18.26
C ASP A 31 30.00 -5.72 19.69
N LEU A 32 29.78 -4.85 20.68
CA LEU A 32 29.88 -5.21 22.10
C LEU A 32 28.85 -6.29 22.46
N HIS A 33 27.62 -6.17 21.96
CA HIS A 33 26.57 -7.14 22.20
C HIS A 33 26.89 -8.49 21.53
N ARG A 34 27.33 -8.47 20.27
CA ARG A 34 27.76 -9.67 19.53
C ARG A 34 28.90 -10.39 20.25
N THR A 35 29.93 -9.65 20.66
CA THR A 35 31.07 -10.19 21.43
C THR A 35 30.60 -10.75 22.77
N SER A 36 29.65 -10.09 23.44
CA SER A 36 29.06 -10.58 24.71
C SER A 36 28.29 -11.88 24.52
N GLN A 37 27.53 -12.02 23.43
CA GLN A 37 26.85 -13.27 23.10
C GLN A 37 27.85 -14.39 22.80
N GLN A 38 28.90 -14.12 22.03
CA GLN A 38 29.98 -15.07 21.75
C GLN A 38 30.70 -15.50 23.03
N LEU A 39 30.98 -14.56 23.94
CA LEU A 39 31.58 -14.84 25.24
C LEU A 39 30.68 -15.74 26.10
N ARG A 40 29.36 -15.50 26.12
CA ARG A 40 28.41 -16.39 26.81
C ARG A 40 28.39 -17.79 26.22
N ARG A 41 28.42 -17.91 24.88
CA ARG A 41 28.46 -19.22 24.19
C ARG A 41 29.77 -19.96 24.48
N ALA A 42 30.91 -19.26 24.45
CA ALA A 42 32.21 -19.80 24.80
C ALA A 42 32.24 -20.29 26.26
N GLY A 43 31.69 -19.51 27.20
CA GLY A 43 31.55 -19.90 28.61
C GLY A 43 30.57 -21.06 28.85
N GLN A 44 29.67 -21.35 27.91
CA GLN A 44 28.75 -22.50 27.95
C GLN A 44 29.29 -23.71 27.18
N GLU A 45 30.55 -23.68 26.70
CA GLU A 45 31.16 -24.71 25.87
C GLU A 45 30.30 -25.09 24.65
N GLN A 46 29.60 -24.11 24.07
CA GLN A 46 28.86 -24.31 22.83
C GLN A 46 29.80 -24.19 21.63
N THR A 47 29.78 -25.18 20.75
CA THR A 47 30.59 -25.21 19.53
C THR A 47 30.25 -24.04 18.61
N VAL A 48 31.27 -23.32 18.15
CA VAL A 48 31.13 -22.28 17.13
C VAL A 48 31.00 -22.93 15.76
N THR A 49 29.99 -22.52 14.98
CA THR A 49 29.84 -22.92 13.57
C THR A 49 30.83 -22.12 12.73
N ASP A 50 31.73 -22.82 12.05
CA ASP A 50 32.65 -22.27 11.06
C ASP A 50 32.17 -22.72 9.68
N SER A 51 31.72 -21.77 8.86
CA SER A 51 31.05 -22.05 7.59
C SER A 51 31.99 -22.69 6.56
N GLU A 52 33.30 -22.41 6.61
CA GLU A 52 34.27 -23.09 5.74
C GLU A 52 34.51 -24.52 6.21
N ARG A 53 34.60 -24.72 7.53
CA ARG A 53 34.74 -26.03 8.13
C ARG A 53 33.53 -26.92 7.85
N ASP A 54 32.32 -26.38 7.96
CA ASP A 54 31.06 -27.12 7.70
C ASP A 54 30.93 -27.51 6.23
N ARG A 55 31.30 -26.63 5.29
CA ARG A 55 31.38 -26.96 3.85
C ARG A 55 32.38 -28.07 3.58
N THR A 56 33.55 -28.02 4.22
CA THR A 56 34.60 -29.03 4.09
C THR A 56 34.12 -30.37 4.63
N VAL A 57 33.49 -30.40 5.82
CA VAL A 57 32.89 -31.60 6.41
C VAL A 57 31.80 -32.19 5.51
N ALA A 58 30.93 -31.37 4.91
CA ALA A 58 29.91 -31.82 3.98
C ALA A 58 30.51 -32.47 2.72
N SER A 59 31.55 -31.85 2.14
CA SER A 59 32.25 -32.41 0.98
C SER A 59 32.93 -33.76 1.27
N LEU A 60 33.55 -33.90 2.44
CA LEU A 60 34.20 -35.14 2.87
C LEU A 60 33.18 -36.25 3.15
N ARG A 61 32.02 -35.91 3.73
CA ARG A 61 30.91 -36.86 3.92
C ARG A 61 30.35 -37.36 2.60
N ALA A 62 30.16 -36.48 1.61
CA ALA A 62 29.70 -36.87 0.28
C ALA A 62 30.69 -37.82 -0.40
N ARG A 63 32.00 -37.54 -0.29
CA ARG A 63 33.05 -38.42 -0.83
C ARG A 63 33.10 -39.78 -0.12
N SER A 64 32.94 -39.82 1.20
CA SER A 64 32.83 -41.08 1.97
C SER A 64 31.65 -41.93 1.48
N ALA A 65 30.47 -41.32 1.31
CA ALA A 65 29.28 -42.03 0.85
C ALA A 65 29.44 -42.62 -0.57
N HIS A 66 30.16 -41.91 -1.44
CA HIS A 66 30.48 -42.41 -2.78
C HIS A 66 31.37 -43.67 -2.72
N LEU A 67 32.47 -43.62 -1.96
CA LEU A 67 33.38 -44.76 -1.79
C LEU A 67 32.71 -45.96 -1.11
N ASP A 68 31.81 -45.73 -0.15
CA ASP A 68 31.02 -46.80 0.47
C ASP A 68 30.10 -47.51 -0.54
N THR A 69 29.54 -46.77 -1.49
CA THR A 69 28.71 -47.31 -2.58
C THR A 69 29.55 -48.13 -3.55
N GLU A 70 30.73 -47.63 -3.92
CA GLU A 70 31.67 -48.34 -4.80
C GLU A 70 32.14 -49.67 -4.16
N LEU A 71 32.51 -49.64 -2.87
CA LEU A 71 32.88 -50.82 -2.09
C LEU A 71 31.75 -51.85 -2.02
N ALA A 72 30.48 -51.40 -1.93
CA ALA A 72 29.32 -52.29 -1.94
C ALA A 72 29.19 -53.03 -3.28
N SER A 73 29.41 -52.34 -4.41
CA SER A 73 29.36 -52.95 -5.74
C SER A 73 30.46 -54.02 -5.94
N LEU A 74 31.70 -53.74 -5.53
CA LEU A 74 32.82 -54.69 -5.64
C LEU A 74 32.62 -55.92 -4.78
N ARG A 75 31.96 -55.78 -3.61
CA ARG A 75 31.59 -56.92 -2.76
C ARG A 75 30.60 -57.85 -3.44
N GLU A 76 29.62 -57.30 -4.15
CA GLU A 76 28.63 -58.07 -4.88
C GLU A 76 29.30 -58.85 -6.02
N GLU A 77 30.16 -58.18 -6.80
CA GLU A 77 30.87 -58.84 -7.89
C GLU A 77 31.83 -59.95 -7.41
N ASN A 78 32.49 -59.76 -6.27
CA ASN A 78 33.34 -60.78 -5.65
C ASN A 78 32.52 -61.97 -5.12
N ARG A 79 31.28 -61.74 -4.66
CA ARG A 79 30.36 -62.80 -4.24
C ARG A 79 29.96 -63.67 -5.42
N ASP A 80 29.61 -63.07 -6.55
CA ASP A 80 29.22 -63.79 -7.77
C ASP A 80 30.35 -64.69 -8.30
N VAL A 81 31.60 -64.20 -8.28
CA VAL A 81 32.78 -65.00 -8.63
C VAL A 81 32.98 -66.18 -7.65
N GLY A 82 32.73 -65.96 -6.35
CA GLY A 82 32.80 -67.00 -5.33
C GLY A 82 31.77 -68.11 -5.51
N GLU A 83 30.54 -67.77 -5.92
CA GLU A 83 29.48 -68.75 -6.22
C GLU A 83 29.85 -69.64 -7.41
N GLY A 84 30.53 -69.10 -8.43
CA GLY A 84 31.05 -69.85 -9.58
C GLY A 84 32.06 -70.95 -9.20
N LEU A 85 33.00 -70.65 -8.29
CA LEU A 85 34.01 -71.60 -7.81
C LEU A 85 33.39 -72.75 -6.98
N ALA A 86 32.28 -72.51 -6.30
CA ALA A 86 31.58 -73.53 -5.50
C ALA A 86 30.92 -74.64 -6.34
N LEU A 87 30.57 -74.36 -7.60
CA LEU A 87 29.97 -75.34 -8.51
C LEU A 87 30.93 -76.50 -8.83
N LEU A 88 32.24 -76.23 -8.94
CA LEU A 88 33.26 -77.25 -9.21
C LEU A 88 33.34 -78.30 -8.07
N THR A 89 33.31 -77.84 -6.82
CA THR A 89 33.32 -78.72 -5.64
C THR A 89 32.02 -79.51 -5.50
N GLY A 90 30.88 -78.96 -5.94
CA GLY A 90 29.62 -79.69 -6.07
C GLY A 90 29.72 -80.86 -7.05
N GLN A 91 30.36 -80.63 -8.20
CA GLN A 91 30.45 -81.63 -9.27
C GLN A 91 31.40 -82.79 -8.94
N ASP A 92 32.48 -82.53 -8.20
CA ASP A 92 33.37 -83.58 -7.68
C ASP A 92 32.64 -84.55 -6.73
N ARG A 93 31.72 -84.05 -5.90
CA ARG A 93 30.90 -84.88 -5.01
C ARG A 93 29.94 -85.77 -5.78
N LEU A 94 29.34 -85.25 -6.86
CA LEU A 94 28.42 -86.00 -7.70
C LEU A 94 29.11 -87.20 -8.37
N ILE A 95 30.30 -86.98 -8.95
CA ILE A 95 31.08 -88.06 -9.59
C ILE A 95 31.39 -89.16 -8.58
N LYS A 96 31.88 -88.81 -7.39
CA LYS A 96 32.20 -89.77 -6.33
C LYS A 96 30.98 -90.60 -5.90
N HIS A 97 29.80 -89.98 -5.87
CA HIS A 97 28.55 -90.67 -5.55
C HIS A 97 28.11 -91.63 -6.67
N LEU A 98 28.29 -91.24 -7.94
CA LEU A 98 27.99 -92.11 -9.08
C LEU A 98 28.92 -93.33 -9.14
N GLU A 99 30.21 -93.18 -8.86
CA GLU A 99 31.18 -94.29 -8.80
C GLU A 99 30.81 -95.32 -7.71
N LEU A 100 30.39 -94.84 -6.53
CA LEU A 100 29.97 -95.71 -5.42
C LEU A 100 28.71 -96.50 -5.77
N ASN A 101 27.74 -95.87 -6.45
CA ASN A 101 26.51 -96.56 -6.85
C ASN A 101 26.78 -97.58 -7.95
N LEU A 102 27.66 -97.26 -8.90
CA LEU A 102 28.05 -98.18 -9.97
C LEU A 102 28.68 -99.46 -9.40
N THR A 103 29.64 -99.31 -8.49
CA THR A 103 30.30 -100.45 -7.82
C THR A 103 29.31 -101.29 -7.01
N THR A 104 28.41 -100.65 -6.26
CA THR A 104 27.38 -101.36 -5.47
C THR A 104 26.44 -102.18 -6.36
N MET A 105 26.05 -101.64 -7.52
CA MET A 105 25.17 -102.35 -8.46
C MET A 105 25.88 -103.48 -9.19
N GLN A 106 27.17 -103.31 -9.53
CA GLN A 106 28.00 -104.37 -10.10
C GLN A 106 28.13 -105.57 -9.13
N ASP A 107 28.40 -105.30 -7.85
CA ASP A 107 28.47 -106.33 -6.81
C ASP A 107 27.13 -107.06 -6.62
N ARG A 108 26.01 -106.33 -6.64
CA ARG A 108 24.67 -106.93 -6.55
C ARG A 108 24.38 -107.83 -7.75
N ASN A 109 24.73 -107.39 -8.95
CA ASN A 109 24.54 -108.17 -10.17
C ASN A 109 25.37 -109.47 -10.14
N ALA A 110 26.62 -109.40 -9.67
CA ALA A 110 27.48 -110.57 -9.48
C ALA A 110 26.87 -111.58 -8.50
N LYS A 111 26.33 -111.13 -7.36
CA LYS A 111 25.64 -111.99 -6.39
C LYS A 111 24.37 -112.61 -6.95
N LEU A 112 23.56 -111.86 -7.69
CA LEU A 112 22.35 -112.38 -8.34
C LEU A 112 22.69 -113.46 -9.36
N ARG A 113 23.77 -113.30 -10.15
CA ARG A 113 24.27 -114.33 -11.07
C ARG A 113 24.76 -115.59 -10.35
N GLU A 114 25.44 -115.43 -9.22
CA GLU A 114 25.87 -116.58 -8.39
C GLU A 114 24.65 -117.34 -7.82
N GLN A 115 23.65 -116.61 -7.32
CA GLN A 115 22.39 -117.19 -6.82
C GLN A 115 21.65 -117.93 -7.92
N LEU A 116 21.61 -117.37 -9.14
CA LEU A 116 21.04 -118.03 -10.31
C LEU A 116 21.75 -119.37 -10.61
N GLY A 117 23.08 -119.38 -10.51
CA GLY A 117 23.89 -120.59 -10.67
C GLY A 117 23.57 -121.68 -9.65
N LYS A 118 23.39 -121.32 -8.37
CA LYS A 118 23.01 -122.25 -7.30
C LYS A 118 21.60 -122.81 -7.47
N LEU A 119 20.63 -121.97 -7.82
CA LEU A 119 19.24 -122.39 -8.03
C LEU A 119 19.08 -123.38 -9.19
N ARG A 120 19.91 -123.28 -10.23
CA ARG A 120 19.91 -124.20 -11.39
C ARG A 120 20.47 -125.60 -11.10
N GLN A 121 21.18 -125.81 -9.98
CA GLN A 121 21.82 -127.09 -9.63
C GLN A 121 20.98 -127.99 -8.70
N GLN A 122 19.77 -127.60 -8.31
CA GLN A 122 18.90 -128.39 -7.42
C GLN A 122 18.18 -129.54 -8.17
N GLU A 123 18.04 -130.72 -7.54
CA GLU A 123 17.44 -131.93 -8.15
C GLU A 123 15.96 -131.76 -8.58
N LEU A 124 15.20 -130.88 -7.93
CA LEU A 124 13.92 -130.36 -8.42
C LEU A 124 13.97 -128.82 -8.38
N PRO A 125 14.31 -128.14 -9.50
CA PRO A 125 14.47 -126.70 -9.51
C PRO A 125 13.11 -125.97 -9.53
N PRO A 126 12.91 -124.98 -8.64
CA PRO A 126 11.73 -124.11 -8.68
C PRO A 126 11.84 -123.08 -9.83
N LEU A 127 11.16 -123.37 -10.95
CA LEU A 127 11.24 -122.59 -12.19
C LEU A 127 10.82 -121.12 -12.05
N ASP A 128 9.81 -120.82 -11.24
CA ASP A 128 9.31 -119.44 -11.07
C ASP A 128 10.35 -118.54 -10.41
N THR A 129 11.10 -119.06 -9.43
CA THR A 129 12.17 -118.30 -8.76
C THR A 129 13.36 -118.03 -9.66
N ILE A 130 13.72 -118.94 -10.58
CA ILE A 130 14.81 -118.71 -11.54
C ILE A 130 14.46 -117.57 -12.48
N ARG A 131 13.24 -117.57 -13.04
CA ARG A 131 12.79 -116.54 -13.97
C ARG A 131 12.76 -115.15 -13.31
N SER A 132 12.34 -115.08 -12.04
CA SER A 132 12.38 -113.83 -11.26
C SER A 132 13.80 -113.28 -11.11
N VAL A 133 14.77 -114.13 -10.77
CA VAL A 133 16.17 -113.71 -10.59
C VAL A 133 16.82 -113.32 -11.92
N GLU A 134 16.49 -113.96 -13.05
CA GLU A 134 16.94 -113.54 -14.38
C GLU A 134 16.49 -112.12 -14.73
N THR A 135 15.20 -111.81 -14.51
CA THR A 135 14.70 -110.44 -14.69
C THR A 135 15.41 -109.43 -13.79
N GLU A 136 15.77 -109.80 -12.56
CA GLU A 136 16.53 -108.91 -11.67
C GLU A 136 17.96 -108.68 -12.15
N VAL A 137 18.61 -109.69 -12.73
CA VAL A 137 19.96 -109.56 -13.33
C VAL A 137 19.93 -108.60 -14.52
N ASP A 138 18.95 -108.75 -15.42
CA ASP A 138 18.83 -107.88 -16.60
C ASP A 138 18.50 -106.44 -16.20
N ASN A 139 17.57 -106.25 -15.27
CA ASN A 139 17.24 -104.93 -14.73
C ASN A 139 18.48 -104.28 -14.06
N SER A 140 19.23 -105.05 -13.28
CA SER A 140 20.46 -104.56 -12.65
C SER A 140 21.54 -104.23 -13.68
N GLN A 141 21.62 -104.98 -14.79
CA GLN A 141 22.60 -104.73 -15.86
C GLN A 141 22.29 -103.43 -16.62
N ASN A 142 21.01 -103.17 -16.91
CA ASN A 142 20.58 -101.92 -17.53
C ASN A 142 20.88 -100.70 -16.64
N LEU A 143 20.70 -100.84 -15.31
CA LEU A 143 21.04 -99.78 -14.36
C LEU A 143 22.55 -99.49 -14.32
N ILE A 144 23.39 -100.53 -14.40
CA ILE A 144 24.85 -100.36 -14.50
C ILE A 144 25.22 -99.54 -15.74
N THR A 145 24.65 -99.85 -16.90
CA THR A 145 24.92 -99.11 -18.14
C THR A 145 24.48 -97.64 -18.06
N ASN A 146 23.33 -97.36 -17.45
CA ASN A 146 22.85 -95.98 -17.26
C ASN A 146 23.73 -95.17 -16.28
N LEU A 147 24.23 -95.82 -15.22
CA LEU A 147 25.14 -95.19 -14.26
C LEU A 147 26.49 -94.86 -14.91
N ASP A 148 27.00 -95.73 -15.77
CA ASP A 148 28.27 -95.52 -16.50
C ASP A 148 28.18 -94.34 -17.50
N ASP A 149 27.05 -94.22 -18.21
CA ASP A 149 26.81 -93.09 -19.12
C ASP A 149 26.66 -91.76 -18.35
N SER A 150 26.01 -91.80 -17.18
CA SER A 150 25.88 -90.64 -16.29
C SER A 150 27.22 -90.20 -15.70
N LEU A 151 28.08 -91.16 -15.33
CA LEU A 151 29.44 -90.90 -14.85
C LEU A 151 30.28 -90.22 -15.93
N THR A 152 30.19 -90.73 -17.17
CA THR A 152 30.91 -90.17 -18.31
C THR A 152 30.50 -88.71 -18.55
N LYS A 153 29.21 -88.40 -18.58
CA LYS A 153 28.70 -87.02 -18.72
C LYS A 153 29.16 -86.10 -17.58
N ALA A 154 29.06 -86.56 -16.34
CA ALA A 154 29.51 -85.78 -15.18
C ALA A 154 31.01 -85.47 -15.23
N SER A 155 31.83 -86.43 -15.70
CA SER A 155 33.29 -86.27 -15.83
C SER A 155 33.71 -85.25 -16.90
N VAL A 156 32.95 -85.15 -18.00
CA VAL A 156 33.17 -84.13 -19.05
C VAL A 156 32.85 -82.74 -18.50
N HIS A 157 31.71 -82.57 -17.84
CA HIS A 157 31.30 -81.28 -17.30
C HIS A 157 32.28 -80.74 -16.23
N ARG A 158 32.80 -81.63 -15.37
CA ARG A 158 33.87 -81.28 -14.42
C ARG A 158 35.11 -80.73 -15.11
N ARG A 159 35.47 -81.26 -16.30
CA ARG A 159 36.64 -80.80 -17.06
C ARG A 159 36.43 -79.38 -17.60
N GLU A 160 35.21 -79.05 -18.03
CA GLU A 160 34.85 -77.70 -18.48
C GLU A 160 34.94 -76.68 -17.34
N LEU A 161 34.33 -76.99 -16.18
CA LEU A 161 34.39 -76.12 -15.00
C LEU A 161 35.83 -75.90 -14.53
N LYS A 162 36.68 -76.94 -14.58
CA LYS A 162 38.09 -76.85 -14.19
C LYS A 162 38.90 -75.93 -15.10
N ASN A 163 38.54 -75.79 -16.37
CA ASN A 163 39.21 -74.85 -17.28
C ASN A 163 38.85 -73.38 -16.97
N GLN A 164 37.73 -73.12 -16.30
CA GLN A 164 37.27 -71.76 -15.94
C GLN A 164 37.81 -71.30 -14.57
N GLU A 165 38.27 -72.22 -13.73
CA GLU A 165 38.73 -71.99 -12.35
C GLU A 165 39.88 -70.96 -12.26
N SER A 166 40.89 -71.05 -13.14
CA SER A 166 42.06 -70.16 -13.07
C SER A 166 41.69 -68.71 -13.36
N ALA A 167 40.82 -68.46 -14.34
CA ALA A 167 40.37 -67.11 -14.69
C ALA A 167 39.51 -66.47 -13.58
N GLN A 168 38.68 -67.27 -12.91
CA GLN A 168 37.87 -66.79 -11.79
C GLN A 168 38.71 -66.45 -10.56
N LEU A 169 39.75 -67.23 -10.26
CA LEU A 169 40.67 -66.95 -9.16
C LEU A 169 41.47 -65.65 -9.37
N ASP A 170 41.89 -65.37 -10.60
CA ASP A 170 42.59 -64.12 -10.91
C ASP A 170 41.65 -62.92 -10.78
N LYS A 171 40.41 -63.02 -11.27
CA LYS A 171 39.39 -61.95 -11.10
C LYS A 171 39.10 -61.68 -9.62
N GLN A 172 38.99 -62.71 -8.80
CA GLN A 172 38.78 -62.57 -7.36
C GLN A 172 39.94 -61.83 -6.67
N ARG A 173 41.19 -62.05 -7.08
CA ARG A 173 42.34 -61.34 -6.50
C ARG A 173 42.34 -59.84 -6.83
N VAL A 174 41.99 -59.48 -8.07
CA VAL A 174 41.92 -58.06 -8.48
C VAL A 174 40.84 -57.34 -7.68
N LEU A 175 39.63 -57.90 -7.61
CA LEU A 175 38.52 -57.32 -6.83
C LEU A 175 38.89 -57.16 -5.34
N GLN A 176 39.58 -58.14 -4.75
CA GLN A 176 40.06 -58.01 -3.37
C GLN A 176 41.09 -56.90 -3.17
N SER A 177 41.96 -56.65 -4.16
CA SER A 177 42.95 -55.56 -4.08
C SER A 177 42.29 -54.18 -4.18
N GLU A 178 41.31 -54.00 -5.06
CA GLU A 178 40.56 -52.74 -5.23
C GLU A 178 39.69 -52.44 -4.00
N MET A 179 39.09 -53.47 -3.41
CA MET A 179 38.36 -53.32 -2.15
C MET A 179 39.27 -52.84 -1.01
N GLU A 180 40.55 -53.21 -1.00
CA GLU A 180 41.48 -52.81 0.06
C GLU A 180 41.99 -51.38 -0.14
N THR A 181 42.20 -50.94 -1.39
CA THR A 181 42.55 -49.54 -1.68
C THR A 181 41.44 -48.58 -1.25
N ILE A 182 40.17 -48.90 -1.56
CA ILE A 182 39.03 -48.06 -1.16
C ILE A 182 38.87 -48.01 0.36
N ARG A 183 39.15 -49.12 1.07
CA ARG A 183 39.11 -49.14 2.55
C ARG A 183 40.15 -48.22 3.17
N GLU A 184 41.33 -48.12 2.57
CA GLU A 184 42.39 -47.26 3.09
C GLU A 184 42.06 -45.78 2.85
N GLU A 185 41.52 -45.42 1.67
CA GLU A 185 41.00 -44.07 1.43
C GLU A 185 39.87 -43.69 2.40
N LEU A 186 38.95 -44.61 2.68
CA LEU A 186 37.90 -44.40 3.67
C LEU A 186 38.46 -44.15 5.08
N ARG A 187 39.55 -44.84 5.47
CA ARG A 187 40.21 -44.60 6.77
C ARG A 187 40.86 -43.22 6.83
N GLU A 188 41.56 -42.79 5.79
CA GLU A 188 42.17 -41.46 5.74
C GLU A 188 41.11 -40.37 5.84
N LEU A 189 40.04 -40.48 5.05
CA LEU A 189 38.91 -39.55 5.08
C LEU A 189 38.24 -39.51 6.45
N GLN A 190 38.03 -40.66 7.10
CA GLN A 190 37.49 -40.73 8.47
C GLN A 190 38.43 -40.07 9.48
N GLY A 191 39.76 -40.20 9.31
CA GLY A 191 40.76 -39.51 10.13
C GLY A 191 40.64 -38.00 10.03
N THR A 192 40.60 -37.46 8.81
CA THR A 192 40.43 -36.02 8.56
C THR A 192 39.08 -35.50 9.07
N LEU A 193 38.01 -36.29 8.89
CA LEU A 193 36.68 -35.96 9.42
C LEU A 193 36.70 -35.88 10.95
N THR A 194 37.42 -36.78 11.63
CA THR A 194 37.52 -36.81 13.09
C THR A 194 38.27 -35.59 13.64
N GLU A 195 39.32 -35.13 12.95
CA GLU A 195 40.02 -33.88 13.28
C GLU A 195 39.12 -32.66 13.06
N LEU A 196 38.45 -32.59 11.90
CA LEU A 196 37.48 -31.55 11.55
C LEU A 196 36.16 -31.64 12.30
N LEU A 197 35.97 -32.59 13.23
CA LEU A 197 34.79 -32.67 14.12
C LEU A 197 35.14 -32.33 15.59
N ARG A 198 36.41 -32.04 15.92
CA ARG A 198 36.79 -31.58 17.27
C ARG A 198 36.18 -30.22 17.61
N PRO A 199 35.46 -30.05 18.73
CA PRO A 199 34.86 -28.76 19.11
C PRO A 199 35.84 -27.59 18.94
N SER A 200 35.53 -26.63 18.05
CA SER A 200 36.24 -25.35 18.03
C SER A 200 35.52 -24.41 18.97
N TYR A 201 36.25 -23.92 19.97
CA TYR A 201 35.79 -22.90 20.89
C TYR A 201 36.45 -21.59 20.50
N ALA A 202 35.69 -20.50 20.51
CA ALA A 202 36.30 -19.18 20.36
C ALA A 202 37.24 -18.92 21.54
N ASP A 203 38.41 -18.31 21.28
CA ASP A 203 39.38 -17.94 22.30
C ASP A 203 38.74 -16.99 23.32
N SER A 204 38.48 -17.50 24.52
CA SER A 204 37.82 -16.75 25.58
C SER A 204 38.65 -15.56 26.06
N GLU A 205 39.98 -15.63 26.00
CA GLU A 205 40.85 -14.53 26.42
C GLU A 205 40.81 -13.40 25.38
N TYR A 206 40.88 -13.74 24.10
CA TYR A 206 40.69 -12.80 23.01
C TYR A 206 39.30 -12.11 23.08
N LEU A 207 38.22 -12.87 23.27
CA LEU A 207 36.87 -12.32 23.38
C LEU A 207 36.68 -11.42 24.61
N GLN A 208 37.33 -11.74 25.75
CA GLN A 208 37.33 -10.88 26.94
C GLN A 208 38.06 -9.56 26.68
N ASN A 209 39.24 -9.61 26.09
CA ASN A 209 40.00 -8.41 25.73
C ASN A 209 39.21 -7.54 24.75
N ARG A 210 38.61 -8.15 23.73
CA ARG A 210 37.76 -7.45 22.75
C ARG A 210 36.51 -6.84 23.40
N HIS A 211 35.89 -7.54 24.35
CA HIS A 211 34.75 -7.01 25.11
C HIS A 211 35.13 -5.76 25.92
N ILE A 212 36.29 -5.78 26.60
CA ILE A 212 36.78 -4.63 27.37
C ILE A 212 37.07 -3.44 26.44
N GLU A 213 37.76 -3.69 25.32
CA GLU A 213 38.06 -2.68 24.30
C GLU A 213 36.78 -2.03 23.77
N LEU A 214 35.82 -2.83 23.28
CA LEU A 214 34.56 -2.33 22.73
C LEU A 214 33.71 -1.60 23.77
N LYS A 215 33.73 -2.04 25.04
CA LYS A 215 33.04 -1.35 26.13
C LYS A 215 33.64 0.03 26.36
N SER A 216 34.96 0.15 26.34
CA SER A 216 35.65 1.44 26.47
C SER A 216 35.38 2.36 25.28
N ALA A 217 35.38 1.82 24.05
CA ALA A 217 35.05 2.56 22.84
C ALA A 217 33.60 3.06 22.84
N SER A 218 32.65 2.22 23.27
CA SER A 218 31.24 2.62 23.41
C SER A 218 31.06 3.74 24.44
N MET A 219 31.79 3.73 25.56
CA MET A 219 31.71 4.81 26.57
C MET A 219 32.30 6.12 26.05
N GLN A 220 33.39 6.05 25.26
CA GLN A 220 33.98 7.23 24.62
C GLN A 220 33.03 7.83 23.59
N ALA A 221 32.49 7.00 22.69
CA ALA A 221 31.53 7.43 21.68
C ALA A 221 30.24 8.00 22.30
N GLU A 222 29.79 7.47 23.44
CA GLU A 222 28.63 8.01 24.17
C GLU A 222 28.94 9.40 24.75
N THR A 223 30.15 9.61 25.28
CA THR A 223 30.58 10.92 25.78
C THR A 223 30.67 11.94 24.63
N GLU A 224 31.21 11.53 23.49
CA GLU A 224 31.30 12.36 22.28
C GLU A 224 29.91 12.71 21.73
N LEU A 225 28.98 11.75 21.69
CA LEU A 225 27.60 12.00 21.28
C LEU A 225 26.90 13.03 22.18
N ILE A 226 27.12 12.97 23.49
CA ILE A 226 26.59 13.95 24.45
C ILE A 226 27.17 15.35 24.17
N ASP A 227 28.49 15.46 23.97
CA ASP A 227 29.16 16.74 23.66
C ASP A 227 28.66 17.34 22.33
N CYS A 228 28.54 16.52 21.28
CA CYS A 228 27.96 16.93 20.00
C CYS A 228 26.51 17.41 20.16
N GLY A 229 25.69 16.72 20.96
CA GLY A 229 24.33 17.13 21.29
C GLY A 229 24.26 18.47 22.01
N LEU A 230 25.16 18.72 22.97
CA LEU A 230 25.23 19.99 23.70
C LEU A 230 25.63 21.15 22.78
N LYS A 231 26.62 20.94 21.89
CA LYS A 231 27.05 21.94 20.88
C LYS A 231 25.92 22.28 19.92
N LEU A 232 25.20 21.27 19.42
CA LEU A 232 24.05 21.46 18.53
C LEU A 232 22.93 22.24 19.23
N ASN A 233 22.52 21.83 20.43
CA ASN A 233 21.48 22.53 21.19
C ASN A 233 21.88 23.99 21.50
N ALA A 234 23.15 24.25 21.80
CA ALA A 234 23.66 25.62 22.01
C ALA A 234 23.65 26.46 20.72
N ALA A 235 23.90 25.86 19.56
CA ALA A 235 23.80 26.54 18.27
C ALA A 235 22.33 26.89 17.94
N ILE A 236 21.40 25.96 18.18
CA ILE A 236 19.95 26.19 18.03
C ILE A 236 19.48 27.29 18.99
N ASP A 237 19.89 27.28 20.26
CA ASP A 237 19.59 28.36 21.21
C ASP A 237 20.16 29.72 20.76
N GLY A 238 21.30 29.68 20.05
CA GLY A 238 21.88 30.84 19.36
C GLY A 238 20.90 31.59 18.47
N LEU A 239 19.98 30.88 17.80
CA LEU A 239 18.95 31.49 16.94
C LEU A 239 17.98 32.37 17.74
N TYR A 240 17.81 32.10 19.04
CA TYR A 240 16.78 32.71 19.90
C TYR A 240 17.33 33.75 20.90
N ARG A 241 18.63 34.09 20.86
CA ARG A 241 19.25 35.03 21.82
C ARG A 241 18.62 36.43 21.83
N GLU A 242 18.22 36.95 20.67
CA GLU A 242 17.60 38.28 20.57
C GLU A 242 16.13 38.30 21.00
N SER A 243 15.46 37.17 20.89
CA SER A 243 14.08 36.98 21.31
C SER A 243 13.80 35.48 21.39
N HIS A 244 13.36 35.02 22.57
CA HIS A 244 12.98 33.63 22.76
C HIS A 244 11.77 33.25 21.88
N HIS A 245 11.01 34.23 21.37
CA HIS A 245 9.84 34.02 20.53
C HIS A 245 10.22 33.87 19.04
N PRO A 246 9.72 32.86 18.31
CA PRO A 246 10.14 32.54 16.93
C PRO A 246 9.81 33.60 15.87
N ARG A 247 8.77 34.44 16.09
CA ARG A 247 8.32 35.52 15.18
C ARG A 247 9.42 36.35 14.52
N LYS A 248 10.46 36.77 15.24
CA LYS A 248 11.51 37.61 14.64
C LYS A 248 12.30 36.86 13.57
N ARG A 249 12.63 35.59 13.83
CA ARG A 249 13.39 34.74 12.90
C ARG A 249 12.53 34.26 11.73
N LEU A 250 11.24 34.05 11.96
CA LEU A 250 10.26 33.74 10.89
C LEU A 250 10.26 34.79 9.76
N LEU A 251 10.50 36.07 10.06
CA LEU A 251 10.55 37.14 9.06
C LEU A 251 11.73 37.03 8.08
N ASN A 252 12.71 36.16 8.34
CA ASN A 252 13.85 35.94 7.46
C ASN A 252 13.62 34.82 6.43
N LEU A 253 12.49 34.09 6.52
CA LEU A 253 12.18 32.98 5.62
C LEU A 253 11.58 33.48 4.30
N ASP A 254 11.79 32.71 3.24
CA ASP A 254 11.21 33.00 1.92
C ASP A 254 9.72 32.64 1.85
N ASP A 255 8.86 33.67 1.69
CA ASP A 255 7.40 33.55 1.57
C ASP A 255 6.93 32.74 0.34
N ARG A 256 7.83 32.42 -0.60
CA ARG A 256 7.52 31.56 -1.76
C ARG A 256 7.45 30.07 -1.39
N ILE A 257 7.98 29.67 -0.24
CA ILE A 257 8.06 28.28 0.19
C ILE A 257 6.98 28.01 1.25
N PRO A 258 6.15 26.96 1.10
CA PRO A 258 5.09 26.65 2.06
C PRO A 258 5.63 25.98 3.34
N PHE A 259 4.78 25.93 4.37
CA PHE A 259 5.02 25.16 5.60
C PHE A 259 4.20 23.87 5.59
N LEU A 260 4.80 22.75 6.00
CA LEU A 260 4.13 21.52 6.42
C LEU A 260 4.08 21.46 7.94
N PHE A 261 2.88 21.36 8.49
CA PHE A 261 2.66 21.29 9.93
C PHE A 261 2.21 19.88 10.33
N PHE A 262 2.96 19.26 11.25
CA PHE A 262 2.63 17.95 11.82
C PHE A 262 1.67 18.08 13.01
N PRO A 263 0.70 17.16 13.17
CA PRO A 263 -0.17 17.15 14.33
C PRO A 263 0.60 16.75 15.60
N VAL A 264 0.19 17.32 16.74
CA VAL A 264 0.59 16.88 18.08
C VAL A 264 -0.62 16.68 18.97
N LYS A 265 -0.54 15.68 19.85
CA LYS A 265 -1.56 15.42 20.87
C LYS A 265 -1.30 16.30 22.10
N LEU A 266 -2.36 16.90 22.63
CA LEU A 266 -2.30 17.70 23.85
C LEU A 266 -2.98 16.96 25.01
N GLU A 267 -2.33 16.97 26.17
CA GLU A 267 -2.90 16.52 27.44
C GLU A 267 -2.86 17.69 28.44
N THR A 268 -3.97 17.97 29.11
CA THR A 268 -4.11 19.15 29.96
C THR A 268 -4.70 18.81 31.33
N ILE A 269 -4.16 19.40 32.39
CA ILE A 269 -4.72 19.27 33.75
C ILE A 269 -4.65 20.60 34.52
N PHE A 270 -5.69 20.91 35.27
CA PHE A 270 -5.70 21.99 36.26
C PHE A 270 -5.18 21.44 37.59
N ALA A 271 -3.97 21.84 37.98
CA ALA A 271 -3.27 21.34 39.15
C ALA A 271 -3.31 22.38 40.29
N PRO A 272 -3.82 22.04 41.48
CA PRO A 272 -3.72 22.91 42.64
C PRO A 272 -2.28 22.90 43.19
N VAL A 273 -1.70 24.09 43.40
CA VAL A 273 -0.34 24.27 43.90
C VAL A 273 -0.36 25.12 45.17
N GLN A 274 0.34 24.68 46.21
CA GLN A 274 0.50 25.45 47.44
C GLN A 274 1.60 26.50 47.26
N SER A 275 1.25 27.79 47.34
CA SER A 275 2.24 28.86 47.33
C SER A 275 3.11 28.81 48.60
N PRO A 276 4.40 29.21 48.55
CA PRO A 276 5.24 29.39 49.73
C PRO A 276 4.66 30.35 50.79
N ARG A 277 3.66 31.18 50.41
CA ARG A 277 2.94 32.10 51.31
C ARG A 277 1.62 31.53 51.85
N GLY A 278 1.31 30.25 51.60
CA GLY A 278 0.10 29.58 52.08
C GLY A 278 -1.20 29.88 51.31
N ALA A 279 -1.13 30.67 50.23
CA ALA A 279 -2.26 30.86 49.31
C ALA A 279 -2.34 29.68 48.32
N ALA A 280 -3.52 29.07 48.18
CA ALA A 280 -3.77 28.09 47.13
C ALA A 280 -3.80 28.80 45.77
N ASN A 281 -2.96 28.37 44.83
CA ASN A 281 -2.99 28.83 43.45
C ASN A 281 -3.26 27.65 42.53
N THR A 282 -3.82 27.88 41.34
CA THR A 282 -4.04 26.82 40.36
C THR A 282 -3.10 27.02 39.19
N GLU A 283 -2.45 25.96 38.74
CA GLU A 283 -1.66 25.94 37.51
C GLU A 283 -2.39 25.14 36.43
N LEU A 284 -2.21 25.55 35.18
CA LEU A 284 -2.51 24.70 34.03
C LEU A 284 -1.23 24.02 33.60
N TRP A 285 -1.27 22.70 33.57
CA TRP A 285 -0.21 21.86 33.04
C TRP A 285 -0.64 21.37 31.67
N VAL A 286 0.19 21.62 30.67
CA VAL A 286 -0.03 21.17 29.28
C VAL A 286 1.14 20.29 28.89
N ARG A 287 0.88 19.06 28.45
CA ARG A 287 1.87 18.14 27.88
C ARG A 287 1.59 17.93 26.41
N ILE A 288 2.65 17.84 25.62
CA ILE A 288 2.61 17.68 24.16
C ILE A 288 3.25 16.35 23.81
N TYR A 289 2.59 15.57 22.96
CA TYR A 289 3.17 14.36 22.36
C TYR A 289 3.17 14.47 20.83
N PRO A 290 4.28 14.10 20.17
CA PRO A 290 4.29 13.90 18.73
C PRO A 290 3.26 12.85 18.33
N ASP A 291 2.55 13.08 17.23
CA ASP A 291 1.69 12.07 16.62
C ASP A 291 2.53 11.03 15.85
N GLU A 292 1.94 9.89 15.52
CA GLU A 292 2.60 8.71 14.94
C GLU A 292 3.34 9.01 13.63
N ILE A 293 2.79 9.90 12.79
CA ILE A 293 3.45 10.35 11.55
C ILE A 293 4.83 11.00 11.79
N ALA A 294 5.08 11.58 12.97
CA ALA A 294 6.35 12.20 13.27
C ALA A 294 7.38 11.23 13.91
N ILE A 295 6.98 9.99 14.23
CA ILE A 295 7.77 9.03 14.99
C ILE A 295 8.19 7.88 14.07
N HIS A 296 9.49 7.60 13.98
CA HIS A 296 9.98 6.49 13.18
C HIS A 296 10.66 5.40 14.03
N THR A 297 10.58 4.16 13.54
CA THR A 297 11.12 2.95 14.19
C THR A 297 12.01 2.13 13.27
N HIS A 298 12.22 2.58 12.02
CA HIS A 298 13.01 1.84 11.05
C HIS A 298 14.51 1.83 11.40
N GLU A 299 15.12 0.65 11.24
CA GLU A 299 16.53 0.39 11.48
C GLU A 299 17.20 -0.04 10.15
N LYS A 300 18.09 0.80 9.61
CA LYS A 300 18.73 0.54 8.29
C LYS A 300 19.58 -0.75 8.29
N MET A 301 20.20 -1.11 9.42
CA MET A 301 21.05 -2.30 9.54
C MET A 301 20.24 -3.61 9.49
N LEU A 302 20.76 -4.62 8.79
CA LEU A 302 20.15 -5.94 8.67
C LEU A 302 20.66 -6.92 9.74
N THR A 303 19.89 -7.96 10.04
CA THR A 303 20.33 -9.14 10.80
C THR A 303 21.02 -10.17 9.90
N ASP A 304 21.80 -11.08 10.47
CA ASP A 304 22.40 -12.21 9.74
C ASP A 304 21.33 -13.05 9.01
N ARG A 305 20.16 -13.24 9.64
CA ARG A 305 19.04 -13.98 9.05
C ARG A 305 18.42 -13.25 7.86
N GLU A 306 18.28 -11.94 7.95
CA GLU A 306 17.76 -11.09 6.87
C GLU A 306 18.69 -11.11 5.66
N VAL A 307 20.01 -11.02 5.86
CA VAL A 307 20.99 -11.11 4.76
C VAL A 307 20.87 -12.44 4.04
N VAL A 308 20.91 -13.56 4.76
CA VAL A 308 20.81 -14.91 4.16
C VAL A 308 19.50 -15.10 3.40
N ALA A 309 18.37 -14.65 3.97
CA ALA A 309 17.08 -14.74 3.30
C ALA A 309 16.98 -13.84 2.07
N GLY A 310 17.59 -12.65 2.09
CA GLY A 310 17.68 -11.75 0.93
C GLY A 310 18.53 -12.33 -0.20
N GLU A 311 19.70 -12.92 0.12
CA GLU A 311 20.53 -13.62 -0.87
C GLU A 311 19.79 -14.80 -1.51
N LEU A 312 19.06 -15.56 -0.70
CA LEU A 312 18.22 -16.65 -1.18
C LEU A 312 17.13 -16.14 -2.13
N TYR A 313 16.43 -15.08 -1.75
CA TYR A 313 15.41 -14.44 -2.58
C TYR A 313 15.95 -14.10 -3.98
N TRP A 314 17.09 -13.41 -4.07
CA TRP A 314 17.70 -13.06 -5.35
C TRP A 314 18.17 -14.28 -6.14
N THR A 315 18.67 -15.32 -5.47
CA THR A 315 19.06 -16.58 -6.11
C THR A 315 17.85 -17.30 -6.74
N GLU A 316 16.71 -17.31 -6.05
CA GLU A 316 15.46 -17.86 -6.57
C GLU A 316 14.91 -17.03 -7.74
N LEU A 317 15.12 -15.71 -7.71
CA LEU A 317 14.76 -14.83 -8.81
C LEU A 317 15.56 -15.14 -10.07
N VAL A 318 16.88 -15.33 -9.97
CA VAL A 318 17.71 -15.76 -11.11
C VAL A 318 17.17 -17.07 -11.71
N THR A 319 16.77 -18.02 -10.85
CA THR A 319 16.13 -19.26 -11.29
C THR A 319 14.82 -18.98 -12.04
N ALA A 320 13.99 -18.07 -11.53
CA ALA A 320 12.72 -17.69 -12.15
C ALA A 320 12.89 -17.02 -13.52
N GLU A 321 13.95 -16.24 -13.75
CA GLU A 321 14.22 -15.61 -15.05
C GLU A 321 14.41 -16.63 -16.18
N HIS A 322 14.89 -17.84 -15.85
CA HIS A 322 15.11 -18.93 -16.79
C HIS A 322 13.85 -19.80 -17.03
N LEU A 323 12.74 -19.47 -16.39
CA LEU A 323 11.42 -20.09 -16.60
C LEU A 323 10.63 -19.35 -17.67
N ARG A 324 9.54 -19.95 -18.13
CA ARG A 324 8.64 -19.32 -19.11
C ARG A 324 7.27 -19.12 -18.46
N THR A 325 6.42 -20.13 -18.47
CA THR A 325 5.05 -20.02 -17.94
C THR A 325 5.01 -19.93 -16.41
N GLU A 326 5.99 -20.52 -15.72
CA GLU A 326 6.05 -20.53 -14.24
C GLU A 326 6.87 -19.38 -13.64
N ARG A 327 7.42 -18.47 -14.46
CA ARG A 327 8.26 -17.34 -13.99
C ARG A 327 7.58 -16.50 -12.92
N ASP A 328 6.34 -16.07 -13.17
CA ASP A 328 5.62 -15.18 -12.24
C ASP A 328 5.20 -15.91 -10.96
N ASN A 329 4.82 -17.19 -11.06
CA ASN A 329 4.48 -18.00 -9.90
C ASN A 329 5.70 -18.19 -9.00
N ARG A 330 6.87 -18.46 -9.59
CA ARG A 330 8.12 -18.62 -8.84
C ARG A 330 8.55 -17.32 -8.17
N ARG A 331 8.52 -16.19 -8.89
CA ARG A 331 8.79 -14.85 -8.32
C ARG A 331 7.88 -14.55 -7.13
N ARG A 332 6.57 -14.80 -7.26
CA ARG A 332 5.61 -14.62 -6.15
C ARG A 332 5.90 -15.55 -4.97
N SER A 333 6.29 -16.81 -5.23
CA SER A 333 6.63 -17.75 -4.17
C SER A 333 7.87 -17.33 -3.37
N ALA A 334 8.93 -16.94 -4.07
CA ALA A 334 10.17 -16.43 -3.45
C ALA A 334 9.89 -15.19 -2.61
N TRP A 335 9.07 -14.28 -3.13
CA TRP A 335 8.66 -13.08 -2.42
C TRP A 335 7.82 -13.39 -1.18
N ARG A 336 6.79 -14.26 -1.30
CA ARG A 336 5.98 -14.69 -0.15
C ARG A 336 6.82 -15.26 0.97
N HIS A 337 7.79 -16.10 0.65
CA HIS A 337 8.69 -16.66 1.65
C HIS A 337 9.44 -15.56 2.42
N LEU A 338 9.96 -14.53 1.73
CA LEU A 338 10.64 -13.41 2.39
C LEU A 338 9.68 -12.57 3.25
N VAL A 339 8.46 -12.33 2.76
CA VAL A 339 7.40 -11.59 3.46
C VAL A 339 6.92 -12.34 4.70
N ASP A 340 6.74 -13.66 4.63
CA ASP A 340 6.28 -14.47 5.76
C ASP A 340 7.31 -14.47 6.91
N LEU A 341 8.59 -14.28 6.59
CA LEU A 341 9.67 -14.21 7.58
C LEU A 341 9.76 -12.85 8.29
N PHE A 342 9.55 -11.73 7.58
CA PHE A 342 9.88 -10.38 8.09
C PHE A 342 8.76 -9.34 7.97
N GLY A 343 7.66 -9.66 7.30
CA GLY A 343 6.62 -8.70 6.88
C GLY A 343 6.98 -7.97 5.58
N GLY A 344 5.96 -7.45 4.87
CA GLY A 344 6.11 -6.90 3.52
C GLY A 344 7.11 -5.76 3.39
N GLN A 345 7.02 -4.77 4.28
CA GLN A 345 7.85 -3.57 4.23
C GLN A 345 9.31 -3.84 4.59
N ARG A 346 9.54 -4.69 5.60
CA ARG A 346 10.90 -5.08 5.99
C ARG A 346 11.54 -5.98 4.91
N ALA A 347 10.77 -6.90 4.33
CA ALA A 347 11.22 -7.70 3.19
C ALA A 347 11.67 -6.85 2.01
N ALA A 348 10.96 -5.74 1.71
CA ALA A 348 11.36 -4.79 0.65
C ALA A 348 12.71 -4.15 0.93
N TRP A 349 12.95 -3.73 2.18
CA TRP A 349 14.24 -3.20 2.60
C TRP A 349 15.36 -4.25 2.46
N VAL A 350 15.10 -5.49 2.92
CA VAL A 350 16.05 -6.60 2.81
C VAL A 350 16.42 -6.87 1.36
N ALA A 351 15.42 -6.99 0.47
CA ALA A 351 15.65 -7.20 -0.96
C ALA A 351 16.46 -6.06 -1.59
N ARG A 352 16.14 -4.80 -1.25
CA ARG A 352 16.87 -3.61 -1.75
C ARG A 352 18.34 -3.62 -1.32
N GLN A 353 18.63 -3.94 -0.06
CA GLN A 353 19.99 -3.93 0.49
C GLN A 353 20.83 -5.14 0.06
N THR A 354 20.19 -6.25 -0.30
CA THR A 354 20.86 -7.49 -0.74
C THR A 354 20.90 -7.67 -2.27
N LYS A 355 20.53 -6.64 -3.04
CA LYS A 355 20.49 -6.73 -4.51
C LYS A 355 21.88 -7.04 -5.11
N PRO A 356 22.01 -8.10 -5.92
CA PRO A 356 23.26 -8.39 -6.63
C PRO A 356 23.66 -7.25 -7.57
N SER A 357 24.97 -6.96 -7.60
CA SER A 357 25.53 -5.92 -8.48
C SER A 357 25.38 -6.25 -9.98
N ASP A 358 25.30 -7.53 -10.33
CA ASP A 358 25.21 -8.07 -11.69
C ASP A 358 23.77 -8.45 -12.11
N TRP A 359 22.76 -8.08 -11.31
CA TRP A 359 21.36 -8.46 -11.53
C TRP A 359 20.85 -8.20 -12.96
N GLU A 360 21.15 -7.04 -13.55
CA GLU A 360 20.68 -6.68 -14.91
C GLU A 360 21.20 -7.66 -15.97
N THR A 361 22.45 -8.13 -15.81
CA THR A 361 23.04 -9.12 -16.71
C THR A 361 22.41 -10.50 -16.50
N LEU A 362 22.22 -10.92 -15.24
CA LEU A 362 21.57 -12.20 -14.90
C LEU A 362 20.14 -12.28 -15.40
N ALA A 363 19.40 -11.17 -15.32
CA ALA A 363 18.02 -11.08 -15.82
C ALA A 363 17.95 -11.14 -17.35
N THR A 364 18.90 -10.51 -18.04
CA THR A 364 18.99 -10.56 -19.50
C THR A 364 19.37 -11.94 -20.00
N ASP A 365 20.32 -12.61 -19.34
CA ASP A 365 20.74 -13.98 -19.64
C ASP A 365 19.56 -14.96 -19.53
N GLY A 366 18.78 -14.88 -18.44
CA GLY A 366 17.61 -15.73 -18.21
C GLY A 366 16.49 -15.58 -19.26
N ALA A 367 16.37 -14.40 -19.86
CA ALA A 367 15.43 -14.20 -20.97
C ALA A 367 15.83 -14.99 -22.23
N THR A 368 17.12 -15.32 -22.40
CA THR A 368 17.66 -15.99 -23.60
C THR A 368 17.89 -17.50 -23.40
N GLN A 369 18.23 -17.92 -22.19
CA GLN A 369 18.50 -19.32 -21.84
C GLN A 369 17.34 -19.91 -21.02
N ILE A 370 17.19 -21.23 -21.04
CA ILE A 370 16.18 -21.95 -20.26
C ILE A 370 16.84 -22.73 -19.12
N LEU A 371 16.09 -22.96 -18.05
CA LEU A 371 16.62 -23.45 -16.78
C LEU A 371 17.49 -24.73 -16.90
N PRO A 372 17.12 -25.78 -17.66
CA PRO A 372 17.96 -26.97 -17.75
C PRO A 372 19.30 -26.72 -18.45
N ALA A 373 19.30 -25.90 -19.50
CA ALA A 373 20.54 -25.52 -20.20
C ALA A 373 21.46 -24.69 -19.28
N PHE A 374 20.87 -23.78 -18.50
CA PHE A 374 21.60 -22.96 -17.53
C PHE A 374 22.23 -23.82 -16.42
N LEU A 375 21.49 -24.78 -15.86
CA LEU A 375 22.01 -25.66 -14.81
C LEU A 375 23.13 -26.58 -15.31
N LEU A 376 23.04 -27.08 -16.55
CA LEU A 376 24.11 -27.88 -17.17
C LEU A 376 25.39 -27.07 -17.45
N GLU A 377 25.24 -25.78 -17.76
CA GLU A 377 26.39 -24.89 -17.93
C GLU A 377 27.12 -24.68 -16.60
N LEU A 378 26.38 -24.53 -15.50
CA LEU A 378 26.95 -24.35 -14.16
C LEU A 378 27.49 -25.65 -13.55
N ASP A 379 26.87 -26.78 -13.86
CA ASP A 379 27.27 -28.11 -13.40
C ASP A 379 26.86 -29.18 -14.43
N ALA A 380 27.85 -29.67 -15.18
CA ALA A 380 27.64 -30.65 -16.24
C ALA A 380 27.06 -32.00 -15.74
N ASN A 381 27.24 -32.32 -14.45
CA ASN A 381 26.74 -33.57 -13.86
C ASN A 381 25.43 -33.40 -13.09
N PHE A 382 24.89 -32.17 -12.97
CA PHE A 382 23.74 -31.85 -12.13
C PHE A 382 22.56 -32.82 -12.29
N PHE A 383 22.15 -33.09 -13.54
CA PHE A 383 21.02 -33.98 -13.80
C PHE A 383 21.38 -35.47 -13.70
N ASN A 384 22.64 -35.84 -13.93
CA ASN A 384 23.11 -37.21 -13.72
C ASN A 384 23.07 -37.56 -12.22
N ASP A 385 23.47 -36.60 -11.37
CA ASP A 385 23.44 -36.74 -9.92
C ASP A 385 22.01 -36.83 -9.37
N LEU A 386 21.05 -36.10 -9.97
CA LEU A 386 19.63 -36.25 -9.64
C LEU A 386 19.09 -37.61 -10.05
N LEU A 387 19.41 -38.09 -11.25
CA LEU A 387 18.94 -39.38 -11.77
C LEU A 387 19.53 -40.59 -11.02
N ALA A 388 20.72 -40.43 -10.41
CA ALA A 388 21.36 -41.45 -9.57
C ALA A 388 20.69 -41.63 -8.20
N GLN A 389 19.81 -40.72 -7.78
CA GLN A 389 19.09 -40.86 -6.52
C GLN A 389 17.99 -41.94 -6.60
N ALA A 390 17.54 -42.39 -5.43
CA ALA A 390 16.42 -43.32 -5.29
C ALA A 390 15.08 -42.64 -5.64
N LEU A 391 14.85 -42.44 -6.94
CA LEU A 391 13.63 -41.85 -7.49
C LEU A 391 12.58 -42.92 -7.80
N SER A 392 11.30 -42.55 -7.67
CA SER A 392 10.19 -43.34 -8.20
C SER A 392 10.28 -43.46 -9.72
N ASP A 393 9.77 -44.56 -10.30
CA ASP A 393 9.79 -44.74 -11.77
C ASP A 393 8.99 -43.64 -12.50
N SER A 394 7.93 -43.12 -11.88
CA SER A 394 7.18 -41.97 -12.37
C SER A 394 8.01 -40.69 -12.38
N THR A 395 8.70 -40.36 -11.29
CA THR A 395 9.55 -39.15 -11.19
C THR A 395 10.71 -39.24 -12.18
N ARG A 396 11.37 -40.41 -12.28
CA ARG A 396 12.49 -40.64 -13.22
C ARG A 396 12.06 -40.44 -14.66
N THR A 397 10.90 -41.00 -15.05
CA THR A 397 10.36 -40.84 -16.41
C THR A 397 9.96 -39.39 -16.70
N ALA A 398 9.33 -38.71 -15.73
CA ALA A 398 8.95 -37.30 -15.87
C ALA A 398 10.17 -36.38 -16.02
N LEU A 399 11.22 -36.60 -15.21
CA LEU A 399 12.47 -35.86 -15.29
C LEU A 399 13.17 -36.07 -16.63
N GLN A 400 13.32 -37.31 -17.08
CA GLN A 400 13.91 -37.62 -18.39
C GLN A 400 13.13 -36.98 -19.54
N LYS A 401 11.80 -36.97 -19.46
CA LYS A 401 10.94 -36.30 -20.44
C LYS A 401 11.18 -34.79 -20.45
N ALA A 402 11.18 -34.14 -19.30
CA ALA A 402 11.44 -32.70 -19.17
C ALA A 402 12.82 -32.32 -19.74
N LEU A 403 13.85 -33.12 -19.44
CA LEU A 403 15.20 -32.91 -19.98
C LEU A 403 15.27 -33.09 -21.50
N SER A 404 14.64 -34.13 -22.04
CA SER A 404 14.62 -34.38 -23.49
C SER A 404 13.89 -33.28 -24.29
N ALA A 405 12.88 -32.66 -23.67
CA ALA A 405 12.13 -31.55 -24.24
C ALA A 405 12.79 -30.18 -23.96
N ASN A 406 13.84 -30.15 -23.13
CA ASN A 406 14.43 -28.92 -22.59
C ASN A 406 13.36 -28.02 -21.93
N ASP A 407 12.46 -28.62 -21.18
CA ASP A 407 11.31 -27.96 -20.56
C ASP A 407 11.63 -27.57 -19.11
N GLY A 408 12.02 -26.30 -18.92
CA GLY A 408 12.35 -25.75 -17.61
C GLY A 408 11.15 -25.62 -16.67
N ASP A 409 9.95 -25.40 -17.21
CA ASP A 409 8.73 -25.27 -16.40
C ASP A 409 8.31 -26.65 -15.85
N ALA A 410 8.38 -27.70 -16.68
CA ALA A 410 8.16 -29.07 -16.22
C ALA A 410 9.18 -29.51 -15.18
N PHE A 411 10.46 -29.15 -15.35
CA PHE A 411 11.49 -29.42 -14.34
C PHE A 411 11.21 -28.68 -13.01
N ASN A 412 10.79 -27.42 -13.07
CA ASN A 412 10.46 -26.62 -11.89
C ASN A 412 9.39 -27.29 -11.00
N LEU A 413 8.31 -27.81 -11.61
CA LEU A 413 7.25 -28.52 -10.89
C LEU A 413 7.73 -29.82 -10.23
N ILE A 414 8.62 -30.55 -10.89
CA ILE A 414 9.23 -31.76 -10.32
C ILE A 414 10.15 -31.38 -9.16
N ALA A 415 11.00 -30.37 -9.34
CA ALA A 415 11.91 -29.88 -8.32
C ALA A 415 11.17 -29.38 -7.06
N GLU A 416 9.99 -28.80 -7.22
CA GLU A 416 9.12 -28.40 -6.11
C GLU A 416 8.58 -29.61 -5.34
N THR A 417 8.08 -30.61 -6.07
CA THR A 417 7.52 -31.85 -5.48
C THR A 417 8.58 -32.67 -4.74
N GLU A 418 9.80 -32.71 -5.26
CA GLU A 418 10.91 -33.51 -4.71
C GLU A 418 11.86 -32.68 -3.81
N HIS A 419 11.53 -31.42 -3.54
CA HIS A 419 12.31 -30.50 -2.69
C HIS A 419 13.78 -30.32 -3.12
N TRP A 420 14.04 -30.12 -4.42
CA TRP A 420 15.40 -29.97 -4.96
C TRP A 420 15.93 -28.53 -4.99
N PHE A 421 15.15 -27.54 -4.54
CA PHE A 421 15.54 -26.14 -4.62
C PHE A 421 16.79 -25.78 -3.82
N ASP A 422 17.09 -26.47 -2.73
CA ASP A 422 18.37 -26.27 -2.01
C ASP A 422 19.58 -26.57 -2.90
N ARG A 423 19.48 -27.61 -3.75
CA ARG A 423 20.54 -27.98 -4.71
C ARG A 423 20.61 -27.01 -5.87
N ILE A 424 19.44 -26.63 -6.41
CA ILE A 424 19.34 -25.64 -7.50
C ILE A 424 19.96 -24.32 -7.03
N ASN A 425 19.50 -23.78 -5.90
CA ASN A 425 19.96 -22.51 -5.34
C ASN A 425 21.46 -22.54 -5.05
N MET A 426 22.01 -23.67 -4.57
CA MET A 426 23.46 -23.82 -4.37
C MET A 426 24.27 -23.70 -5.67
N VAL A 427 23.77 -24.25 -6.78
CA VAL A 427 24.42 -24.16 -8.09
C VAL A 427 24.26 -22.76 -8.68
N VAL A 428 23.03 -22.21 -8.67
CA VAL A 428 22.72 -20.88 -9.20
C VAL A 428 23.50 -19.78 -8.46
N ARG A 429 23.67 -19.90 -7.15
CA ARG A 429 24.47 -18.94 -6.35
C ARG A 429 25.92 -18.83 -6.82
N LYS A 430 26.48 -19.84 -7.51
CA LYS A 430 27.85 -19.78 -8.08
C LYS A 430 27.96 -18.82 -9.26
N ARG A 431 26.85 -18.50 -9.94
CA ARG A 431 26.83 -17.61 -11.11
C ARG A 431 26.85 -16.13 -10.73
N ILE A 432 26.36 -15.81 -9.54
CA ILE A 432 26.24 -14.45 -9.01
C ILE A 432 27.63 -13.93 -8.64
N SER A 433 28.06 -12.82 -9.23
CA SER A 433 29.41 -12.26 -9.05
C SER A 433 29.70 -11.81 -7.61
N GLY A 434 28.65 -11.44 -6.87
CA GLY A 434 28.72 -11.15 -5.45
C GLY A 434 27.52 -10.37 -4.93
N PHE A 435 27.13 -10.68 -3.70
CA PHE A 435 26.19 -9.89 -2.92
C PHE A 435 26.90 -8.71 -2.23
N PRO A 436 26.18 -7.62 -1.92
CA PRO A 436 26.69 -6.56 -1.07
C PRO A 436 27.24 -7.11 0.25
N VAL A 437 28.46 -6.69 0.63
CA VAL A 437 29.07 -7.12 1.89
C VAL A 437 28.48 -6.31 3.05
N HIS A 438 27.95 -7.02 4.05
CA HIS A 438 27.46 -6.42 5.28
C HIS A 438 28.42 -6.74 6.43
N ASP A 439 29.41 -5.86 6.65
CA ASP A 439 30.46 -6.04 7.66
C ASP A 439 29.90 -6.18 9.09
N LEU A 440 28.76 -5.51 9.35
CA LEU A 440 28.08 -5.53 10.64
C LEU A 440 26.58 -5.76 10.46
N THR A 441 26.07 -6.73 11.20
CA THR A 441 24.66 -7.10 11.27
C THR A 441 24.18 -7.03 12.72
N LYS A 442 22.92 -6.62 12.90
CA LYS A 442 22.32 -6.52 14.24
C LYS A 442 21.96 -7.91 14.78
N THR A 443 22.07 -8.08 16.09
CA THR A 443 21.86 -9.38 16.74
C THR A 443 20.40 -9.74 16.95
N ASP A 444 19.53 -8.74 17.08
CA ASP A 444 18.10 -8.89 17.33
C ASP A 444 17.28 -8.05 16.36
N GLY A 445 15.98 -8.38 16.24
CA GLY A 445 15.05 -7.66 15.36
C GLY A 445 14.83 -6.19 15.77
N TRP A 446 15.02 -5.87 17.04
CA TRP A 446 14.83 -4.54 17.62
C TRP A 446 16.05 -4.13 18.44
N THR A 447 16.74 -3.08 18.00
CA THR A 447 18.01 -2.60 18.60
C THR A 447 18.10 -1.09 18.76
N ARG A 448 17.10 -0.32 18.29
CA ARG A 448 17.02 1.14 18.51
C ARG A 448 15.69 1.56 19.11
N ALA A 449 15.73 2.58 19.96
CA ALA A 449 14.53 3.21 20.50
C ALA A 449 13.74 3.97 19.41
N PRO A 450 12.40 3.98 19.46
CA PRO A 450 11.56 4.88 18.66
C PRO A 450 11.93 6.35 18.91
N ARG A 451 12.03 7.14 17.85
CA ARG A 451 12.48 8.54 17.95
C ARG A 451 11.85 9.46 16.91
N THR A 452 11.97 10.77 17.15
CA THR A 452 11.59 11.82 16.21
C THR A 452 12.70 12.87 16.09
N GLN A 453 12.85 13.43 14.89
CA GLN A 453 13.82 14.48 14.53
C GLN A 453 13.17 15.63 13.77
N ILE A 454 11.84 15.69 13.74
CA ILE A 454 11.06 16.63 12.93
C ILE A 454 10.26 17.63 13.77
N MET A 455 10.44 17.58 15.10
CA MET A 455 9.78 18.50 16.00
C MET A 455 10.31 19.93 15.83
N PRO A 456 9.45 20.96 16.04
CA PRO A 456 9.88 22.34 16.12
C PRO A 456 11.02 22.56 17.12
N ASP A 457 11.77 23.66 16.97
CA ASP A 457 12.83 23.99 17.94
C ASP A 457 12.25 24.39 19.31
N ARG A 458 11.07 25.03 19.29
CA ARG A 458 10.31 25.46 20.47
C ARG A 458 8.82 25.52 20.15
N PHE A 459 7.97 25.28 21.16
CA PHE A 459 6.54 25.55 21.09
C PHE A 459 6.18 26.91 21.70
N VAL A 460 5.15 27.55 21.13
CA VAL A 460 4.44 28.69 21.72
C VAL A 460 3.01 28.26 22.02
N LEU A 461 2.62 28.38 23.27
CA LEU A 461 1.27 28.12 23.75
C LEU A 461 0.44 29.41 23.72
N LEU A 462 -0.73 29.34 23.12
CA LEU A 462 -1.67 30.44 22.92
C LEU A 462 -2.97 30.11 23.66
N LEU A 463 -3.27 30.89 24.69
CA LEU A 463 -4.44 30.72 25.55
C LEU A 463 -5.52 31.75 25.20
N TYR A 464 -6.64 31.31 24.65
CA TYR A 464 -7.80 32.15 24.35
C TYR A 464 -8.85 32.02 25.46
N GLY A 465 -9.09 33.12 26.17
CA GLY A 465 -10.17 33.25 27.14
C GLY A 465 -11.50 33.60 26.48
N LYS A 466 -12.56 33.62 27.30
CA LYS A 466 -13.92 33.93 26.84
C LYS A 466 -13.99 35.42 26.45
N ASN A 467 -14.32 35.71 25.19
CA ASN A 467 -14.36 37.07 24.60
C ASN A 467 -13.00 37.79 24.49
N THR A 468 -11.88 37.07 24.43
CA THR A 468 -10.57 37.69 24.19
C THR A 468 -10.14 37.52 22.74
N ASP A 469 -10.00 38.63 22.00
CA ASP A 469 -9.51 38.62 20.60
C ASP A 469 -8.01 38.29 20.49
N LYS A 470 -7.23 38.51 21.57
CA LYS A 470 -5.80 38.23 21.62
C LYS A 470 -5.50 37.15 22.67
N PRO A 471 -4.74 36.11 22.32
CA PRO A 471 -4.36 35.09 23.28
C PRO A 471 -3.27 35.59 24.24
N ARG A 472 -3.21 35.01 25.44
CA ARG A 472 -2.01 35.05 26.29
C ARG A 472 -1.01 34.04 25.76
N GLU A 473 0.20 34.50 25.49
CA GLU A 473 1.25 33.71 24.82
C GLU A 473 2.34 33.29 25.80
N ILE A 474 2.75 32.03 25.72
CA ILE A 474 3.76 31.45 26.60
C ILE A 474 4.74 30.65 25.76
N THR A 475 6.02 31.01 25.82
CA THR A 475 7.09 30.35 25.06
C THR A 475 7.70 29.20 25.87
N GLY A 476 7.83 28.02 25.25
CA GLY A 476 8.43 26.83 25.85
C GLY A 476 9.97 26.81 25.82
N ALA A 477 10.55 25.78 26.44
CA ALA A 477 11.97 25.48 26.36
C ALA A 477 12.37 24.95 24.96
N ILE A 478 13.68 24.84 24.71
CA ILE A 478 14.19 24.22 23.47
C ILE A 478 13.92 22.74 23.49
N ILE A 479 13.43 22.26 22.36
CA ILE A 479 13.25 20.85 22.09
C ILE A 479 14.58 20.31 21.56
N PRO A 480 15.13 19.23 22.16
CA PRO A 480 16.29 18.55 21.62
C PRO A 480 16.07 18.09 20.18
N ASP A 481 17.12 18.16 19.35
CA ASP A 481 17.08 17.75 17.93
C ASP A 481 16.68 16.27 17.72
N THR A 482 16.82 15.42 18.73
CA THR A 482 16.22 14.08 18.73
C THR A 482 15.54 13.80 20.06
N LEU A 483 14.26 13.46 19.98
CA LEU A 483 13.46 13.00 21.12
C LEU A 483 13.25 11.50 21.02
N PHE A 484 13.46 10.79 22.13
CA PHE A 484 13.20 9.37 22.25
C PHE A 484 11.83 9.12 22.90
N LEU A 485 11.04 8.23 22.31
CA LEU A 485 9.66 7.94 22.72
C LEU A 485 9.49 6.50 23.23
N GLY A 486 10.58 5.81 23.49
CA GLY A 486 10.55 4.44 23.99
C GLY A 486 11.88 4.00 24.57
N PRO A 487 11.91 2.83 25.22
CA PRO A 487 13.12 2.29 25.82
C PRO A 487 14.16 1.94 24.76
N ASP A 488 15.42 2.12 25.12
CA ASP A 488 16.54 1.57 24.36
C ASP A 488 16.62 0.06 24.63
N PRO A 489 16.36 -0.81 23.64
CA PRO A 489 16.39 -2.25 23.84
C PRO A 489 17.78 -2.77 24.22
N MET A 490 18.86 -2.04 23.86
CA MET A 490 20.23 -2.42 24.18
C MET A 490 20.61 -2.11 25.64
N ASP A 491 19.82 -1.28 26.33
CA ASP A 491 19.96 -0.98 27.75
C ASP A 491 18.61 -1.01 28.49
N ALA A 492 17.84 -2.08 28.25
CA ALA A 492 16.49 -2.24 28.79
C ALA A 492 16.42 -2.16 30.34
N LYS A 493 17.51 -2.49 31.04
CA LYS A 493 17.58 -2.42 32.52
C LYS A 493 17.68 -0.98 33.03
N ALA A 494 18.28 -0.07 32.26
CA ALA A 494 18.34 1.34 32.60
C ALA A 494 17.04 2.09 32.29
N GLY A 495 16.19 1.53 31.42
CA GLY A 495 14.94 2.15 30.96
C GLY A 495 13.80 2.14 31.98
N PHE A 496 13.86 1.31 33.03
CA PHE A 496 12.81 1.23 34.04
C PHE A 496 13.42 1.29 35.44
N LYS A 497 12.85 2.14 36.31
CA LYS A 497 13.20 2.22 37.73
C LYS A 497 12.02 1.78 38.56
N GLN A 498 12.28 1.03 39.62
CA GLN A 498 11.26 0.67 40.60
C GLN A 498 11.26 1.74 41.70
N SER A 499 10.12 2.38 41.94
CA SER A 499 9.97 3.35 43.04
C SER A 499 10.02 2.64 44.40
N GLU A 500 10.26 3.39 45.48
CA GLU A 500 10.21 2.88 46.87
C GLU A 500 8.84 2.28 47.23
N GLU A 501 7.79 2.64 46.49
CA GLU A 501 6.41 2.16 46.64
C GLU A 501 6.10 0.92 45.75
N GLY A 502 7.09 0.40 45.02
CA GLY A 502 6.95 -0.79 44.17
C GLY A 502 6.38 -0.52 42.77
N VAL A 503 6.18 0.74 42.38
CA VAL A 503 5.66 1.15 41.05
C VAL A 503 6.83 1.27 40.07
N MET A 504 6.73 0.66 38.89
CA MET A 504 7.73 0.86 37.83
C MET A 504 7.49 2.18 37.09
N THR A 505 8.51 3.05 37.06
CA THR A 505 8.54 4.31 36.31
C THR A 505 9.57 4.23 35.19
N PHE A 506 9.42 5.08 34.17
CA PHE A 506 10.38 5.18 33.08
C PHE A 506 11.66 5.88 33.54
N ALA A 507 12.78 5.57 32.88
CA ALA A 507 14.09 6.13 33.15
C ALA A 507 14.91 6.27 31.86
N GLY A 508 15.98 7.04 31.91
CA GLY A 508 16.83 7.30 30.74
C GLY A 508 16.26 8.42 29.86
N GLN A 509 16.47 8.34 28.55
CA GLN A 509 16.19 9.45 27.63
C GLN A 509 14.71 9.67 27.30
N PHE A 510 13.83 8.73 27.68
CA PHE A 510 12.38 8.79 27.44
C PHE A 510 11.57 8.99 28.74
N ASP A 511 12.24 9.30 29.86
CA ASP A 511 11.60 9.51 31.16
C ASP A 511 10.57 10.65 31.15
N TRP A 512 10.77 11.66 30.29
CA TRP A 512 9.85 12.76 30.01
C TRP A 512 8.43 12.33 29.61
N MET A 513 8.25 11.10 29.10
CA MET A 513 6.91 10.59 28.77
C MET A 513 6.07 10.33 30.01
N SER A 514 6.68 9.95 31.14
CA SER A 514 5.99 9.77 32.42
C SER A 514 6.15 10.98 33.33
N ASP A 515 7.36 11.52 33.43
CA ASP A 515 7.72 12.61 34.33
C ASP A 515 7.41 13.98 33.68
N PHE A 516 6.53 14.75 34.31
CA PHE A 516 6.11 16.05 33.78
C PHE A 516 7.19 17.13 33.91
N ASP A 517 8.03 17.09 34.95
CA ASP A 517 9.15 18.03 35.09
C ASP A 517 10.13 17.86 33.92
N LYS A 518 10.44 16.60 33.59
CA LYS A 518 11.30 16.26 32.45
C LYS A 518 10.69 16.68 31.12
N ALA A 519 9.38 16.55 30.94
CA ALA A 519 8.69 17.06 29.76
C ALA A 519 8.83 18.59 29.61
N VAL A 520 8.72 19.34 30.71
CA VAL A 520 8.92 20.80 30.71
C VAL A 520 10.37 21.15 30.37
N GLU A 521 11.35 20.44 30.94
CA GLU A 521 12.78 20.60 30.64
C GLU A 521 13.10 20.37 29.16
N GLN A 522 12.48 19.36 28.52
CA GLN A 522 12.67 19.04 27.10
C GLN A 522 11.79 19.88 26.15
N GLY A 523 11.08 20.91 26.63
CA GLY A 523 10.23 21.76 25.80
C GLY A 523 8.90 21.14 25.35
N MET A 524 8.58 19.94 25.85
CA MET A 524 7.35 19.17 25.56
C MET A 524 6.25 19.38 26.61
N GLY A 525 6.44 20.30 27.54
CA GLY A 525 5.48 20.62 28.60
C GLY A 525 5.48 22.09 29.02
N PHE A 526 4.35 22.55 29.57
CA PHE A 526 4.15 23.91 30.07
C PHE A 526 3.55 23.90 31.47
N ARG A 527 4.14 24.68 32.39
CA ARG A 527 3.52 25.05 33.67
C ARG A 527 3.10 26.51 33.65
N ILE A 528 1.82 26.74 33.89
CA ILE A 528 1.22 28.05 33.69
C ILE A 528 0.48 28.43 34.95
N ALA A 529 0.97 29.45 35.65
CA ALA A 529 0.20 30.06 36.73
C ALA A 529 -1.06 30.72 36.16
N LEU A 530 -2.21 30.25 36.64
CA LEU A 530 -3.52 30.79 36.27
C LEU A 530 -3.90 31.96 37.18
N THR A 531 -4.66 32.88 36.62
CA THR A 531 -5.45 33.85 37.38
C THR A 531 -6.70 33.17 37.97
N GLU A 532 -7.32 33.77 38.98
CA GLU A 532 -8.58 33.24 39.55
C GLU A 532 -9.68 33.11 38.49
N GLU A 533 -9.74 34.04 37.54
CA GLU A 533 -10.71 34.02 36.45
C GLU A 533 -10.45 32.87 35.47
N GLU A 534 -9.19 32.66 35.04
CA GLU A 534 -8.80 31.53 34.19
C GLU A 534 -9.03 30.18 34.88
N ALA A 535 -8.73 30.09 36.18
CA ALA A 535 -8.93 28.88 36.97
C ALA A 535 -10.41 28.52 37.14
N ALA A 536 -11.31 29.51 37.20
CA ALA A 536 -12.74 29.29 37.32
C ALA A 536 -13.43 29.04 35.96
N ASN A 537 -13.04 29.79 34.93
CA ASN A 537 -13.75 29.78 33.64
C ASN A 537 -13.14 28.83 32.60
N GLY A 538 -11.88 28.45 32.75
CA GLY A 538 -11.13 27.71 31.74
C GLY A 538 -10.83 28.56 30.49
N PHE A 539 -10.66 27.88 29.36
CA PHE A 539 -10.25 28.47 28.08
C PHE A 539 -11.21 28.06 26.96
N GLU A 540 -11.54 29.00 26.07
CA GLU A 540 -12.34 28.72 24.88
C GLU A 540 -11.53 27.92 23.86
N ARG A 541 -10.25 28.25 23.72
CA ARG A 541 -9.30 27.52 22.88
C ARG A 541 -7.90 27.60 23.45
N ILE A 542 -7.19 26.48 23.43
CA ILE A 542 -5.76 26.38 23.66
C ILE A 542 -5.13 25.90 22.38
N LEU A 543 -4.13 26.63 21.87
CA LEU A 543 -3.39 26.27 20.67
C LEU A 543 -1.91 26.22 20.98
N VAL A 544 -1.25 25.14 20.57
CA VAL A 544 0.20 24.99 20.57
C VAL A 544 0.67 25.09 19.12
N LEU A 545 1.66 25.94 18.88
CA LEU A 545 2.28 26.11 17.57
C LEU A 545 3.80 26.16 17.69
N GLY A 546 4.51 25.41 16.87
CA GLY A 546 5.95 25.46 16.77
C GLY A 546 6.41 25.43 15.32
N VAL A 547 7.55 26.05 15.04
CA VAL A 547 8.21 26.04 13.72
C VAL A 547 9.63 25.52 13.88
N PHE A 548 10.09 24.74 12.90
CA PHE A 548 11.45 24.22 12.84
C PHE A 548 12.34 25.20 12.06
N LEU A 549 12.97 26.12 12.79
CA LEU A 549 13.79 27.21 12.24
C LEU A 549 15.26 26.85 12.16
N SER A 550 15.68 25.74 12.77
CA SER A 550 17.06 25.23 12.75
C SER A 550 17.42 24.44 11.48
N ALA A 551 16.57 24.48 10.46
CA ALA A 551 16.82 23.94 9.14
C ALA A 551 16.25 24.89 8.08
N ASP A 552 16.93 25.04 6.95
CA ASP A 552 16.36 25.74 5.80
C ASP A 552 15.33 24.86 5.07
N ALA A 553 14.74 25.38 3.99
CA ALA A 553 13.72 24.67 3.23
C ALA A 553 14.24 23.40 2.53
N SER A 554 15.50 23.39 2.11
CA SER A 554 16.11 22.25 1.41
C SER A 554 16.46 21.14 2.41
N ASP A 555 17.06 21.48 3.53
CA ASP A 555 17.39 20.52 4.58
C ASP A 555 16.14 19.94 5.24
N SER A 556 15.11 20.77 5.44
CA SER A 556 13.79 20.32 5.87
C SER A 556 13.14 19.33 4.90
N ALA A 557 13.28 19.54 3.58
CA ALA A 557 12.81 18.59 2.57
C ALA A 557 13.54 17.25 2.69
N LYS A 558 14.88 17.24 2.83
CA LYS A 558 15.65 15.99 3.04
C LYS A 558 15.24 15.24 4.31
N ILE A 559 14.97 15.96 5.40
CA ILE A 559 14.50 15.36 6.67
C ILE A 559 13.12 14.71 6.46
N LEU A 560 12.23 15.36 5.69
CA LEU A 560 10.92 14.81 5.35
C LEU A 560 11.03 13.57 4.44
N GLU A 561 11.91 13.60 3.44
CA GLU A 561 12.21 12.46 2.57
C GLU A 561 12.72 11.27 3.37
N GLU A 562 13.67 11.50 4.29
CA GLU A 562 14.17 10.46 5.20
C GLU A 562 13.06 9.92 6.13
N LEU A 563 12.13 10.77 6.60
CA LEU A 563 10.98 10.33 7.39
C LEU A 563 10.04 9.42 6.58
N ILE A 564 9.75 9.77 5.32
CA ILE A 564 8.92 8.96 4.43
C ILE A 564 9.58 7.59 4.18
N ASP A 565 10.87 7.58 3.84
CA ASP A 565 11.64 6.34 3.65
C ASP A 565 11.64 5.49 4.93
N ASN A 566 11.84 6.10 6.09
CA ASN A 566 11.80 5.39 7.37
C ASN A 566 10.42 4.80 7.66
N HIS A 567 9.33 5.50 7.35
CA HIS A 567 7.98 4.93 7.51
C HIS A 567 7.71 3.80 6.54
N GLN A 568 8.10 3.98 5.27
CA GLN A 568 7.92 2.99 4.22
C GLN A 568 8.53 1.65 4.63
N PHE A 569 9.77 1.63 5.09
CA PHE A 569 10.49 0.40 5.45
C PHE A 569 10.33 0.00 6.94
N SER A 570 9.48 0.70 7.70
CA SER A 570 9.10 0.28 9.05
C SER A 570 8.10 -0.87 9.01
N LEU A 571 7.93 -1.59 10.12
CA LEU A 571 6.90 -2.63 10.24
C LEU A 571 5.48 -2.09 9.99
N LYS A 572 5.24 -0.82 10.32
CA LYS A 572 3.94 -0.16 10.16
C LYS A 572 3.65 0.24 8.70
N GLY A 573 4.70 0.54 7.94
CA GLY A 573 4.61 0.93 6.54
C GLY A 573 4.05 2.33 6.29
N PHE A 574 4.16 2.75 5.03
CA PHE A 574 3.66 4.00 4.49
C PHE A 574 2.93 3.74 3.17
N SER A 575 1.76 4.35 2.99
CA SER A 575 0.98 4.23 1.75
C SER A 575 0.12 5.45 1.49
N LEU A 576 -0.18 5.74 0.22
CA LEU A 576 -1.30 6.60 -0.12
C LEU A 576 -2.61 5.84 0.08
N VAL A 577 -3.69 6.55 0.42
CA VAL A 577 -5.01 5.97 0.67
C VAL A 577 -5.92 6.26 -0.51
N PRO A 578 -6.33 5.23 -1.28
CA PRO A 578 -7.29 5.41 -2.38
C PRO A 578 -8.63 5.98 -1.91
N GLN A 579 -9.27 6.80 -2.74
CA GLN A 579 -10.57 7.37 -2.42
C GLN A 579 -11.68 6.34 -2.35
N GLY A 580 -12.50 6.44 -1.31
CA GLY A 580 -13.57 5.47 -1.00
C GLY A 580 -13.10 4.26 -0.18
N THR A 581 -11.85 4.24 0.28
CA THR A 581 -11.33 3.16 1.14
C THR A 581 -12.18 3.00 2.43
N PRO A 582 -12.74 1.81 2.70
CA PRO A 582 -13.53 1.59 3.92
C PRO A 582 -12.69 1.72 5.19
N THR A 583 -13.19 2.50 6.17
CA THR A 583 -12.52 2.71 7.47
C THR A 583 -12.95 1.71 8.54
N ASN A 584 -14.07 1.00 8.34
CA ASN A 584 -14.60 0.00 9.27
C ASN A 584 -14.78 -1.37 8.60
N ASN A 585 -14.65 -2.44 9.39
CA ASN A 585 -14.96 -3.79 8.97
C ASN A 585 -16.49 -3.98 9.01
N THR A 586 -17.05 -4.48 7.93
CA THR A 586 -18.45 -4.90 7.82
C THR A 586 -18.50 -6.39 7.52
N GLU A 587 -19.66 -7.04 7.70
CA GLU A 587 -19.83 -8.48 7.38
C GLU A 587 -19.49 -8.80 5.91
N SER A 588 -19.72 -7.84 5.00
CA SER A 588 -19.52 -8.00 3.56
C SER A 588 -18.16 -7.49 3.05
N SER A 589 -17.52 -6.57 3.77
CA SER A 589 -16.31 -5.86 3.32
C SER A 589 -15.38 -5.54 4.48
N GLY A 590 -14.10 -5.87 4.34
CA GLY A 590 -13.07 -5.49 5.30
C GLY A 590 -12.67 -4.01 5.21
N THR A 591 -12.00 -3.51 6.24
CA THR A 591 -11.27 -2.25 6.22
C THR A 591 -10.23 -2.25 5.11
N GLY A 592 -9.90 -1.07 4.57
CA GLY A 592 -8.75 -0.92 3.67
C GLY A 592 -7.38 -1.10 4.33
N TYR A 593 -7.35 -1.41 5.62
CA TYR A 593 -6.15 -1.78 6.37
C TYR A 593 -6.23 -3.23 6.80
N SER A 594 -5.12 -3.96 6.63
CA SER A 594 -4.87 -5.24 7.27
C SER A 594 -3.41 -5.30 7.74
N ASP A 595 -3.16 -5.85 8.93
CA ASP A 595 -1.82 -6.21 9.40
C ASP A 595 -1.11 -7.16 8.41
N ASN A 596 -1.90 -7.94 7.67
CA ASN A 596 -1.50 -8.85 6.60
C ASN A 596 -2.00 -8.34 5.24
N ASP A 597 -1.93 -7.03 5.00
CA ASP A 597 -2.19 -6.46 3.68
C ASP A 597 -1.52 -7.34 2.63
N SER A 598 -2.29 -7.86 1.66
CA SER A 598 -1.83 -8.91 0.74
C SER A 598 -0.62 -8.44 -0.04
N TYR A 599 0.54 -8.74 0.51
CA TYR A 599 1.82 -8.41 -0.08
C TYR A 599 2.18 -9.39 -1.22
N ASN A 600 1.23 -10.23 -1.63
CA ASN A 600 1.32 -11.17 -2.75
C ASN A 600 1.42 -10.47 -4.11
N ASP A 601 0.91 -9.24 -4.23
CA ASP A 601 0.88 -8.47 -5.48
C ASP A 601 1.97 -7.38 -5.54
N LEU A 602 2.98 -7.43 -4.65
CA LEU A 602 4.05 -6.42 -4.54
C LEU A 602 5.17 -6.52 -5.59
N ALA A 603 4.82 -6.75 -6.86
CA ALA A 603 5.77 -6.69 -7.96
C ALA A 603 6.62 -5.38 -7.91
N TYR A 604 5.99 -4.30 -7.42
CA TYR A 604 6.51 -2.96 -7.23
C TYR A 604 7.60 -2.73 -6.14
N PHE A 605 7.63 -3.48 -5.03
CA PHE A 605 8.53 -3.18 -3.89
C PHE A 605 9.95 -3.71 -4.04
N THR A 606 10.18 -4.50 -5.07
CA THR A 606 11.46 -5.18 -5.34
C THR A 606 12.39 -4.31 -6.22
N GLY A 607 11.89 -3.18 -6.74
CA GLY A 607 12.62 -2.29 -7.64
C GLY A 607 13.00 -2.96 -8.98
N ILE A 608 12.29 -4.04 -9.34
CA ILE A 608 12.45 -4.78 -10.60
C ILE A 608 11.47 -4.26 -11.66
N ASP A 609 10.33 -3.73 -11.22
CA ASP A 609 9.30 -3.11 -12.05
C ASP A 609 9.50 -1.59 -12.18
N PRO A 610 8.91 -0.95 -13.22
CA PRO A 610 8.95 0.50 -13.38
C PRO A 610 8.41 1.23 -12.13
N PRO A 611 8.89 2.46 -11.88
CA PRO A 611 8.38 3.27 -10.77
C PRO A 611 6.87 3.50 -10.91
N ALA A 612 6.19 3.80 -9.79
CA ALA A 612 4.74 3.96 -9.78
C ALA A 612 4.28 5.07 -10.71
N PHE A 613 5.16 6.04 -10.92
CA PHE A 613 4.95 7.15 -11.81
C PHE A 613 6.27 7.61 -12.39
N ASP A 614 6.19 8.13 -13.61
CA ASP A 614 7.28 8.77 -14.31
C ASP A 614 6.77 10.10 -14.89
N PRO A 615 7.23 11.25 -14.38
CA PRO A 615 6.83 12.55 -14.89
C PRO A 615 7.09 12.74 -16.39
N ALA A 616 8.03 11.99 -16.99
CA ALA A 616 8.35 12.04 -18.41
C ALA A 616 7.48 11.13 -19.28
N ASP A 617 6.62 10.28 -18.69
CA ASP A 617 5.75 9.37 -19.46
C ASP A 617 4.67 10.16 -20.23
N PRO A 618 4.47 9.89 -21.54
CA PRO A 618 3.46 10.58 -22.32
C PRO A 618 2.02 10.26 -21.89
N ASP A 619 1.77 9.15 -21.19
CA ASP A 619 0.46 8.80 -20.65
C ASP A 619 0.18 9.59 -19.35
N PRO A 620 -0.85 10.47 -19.32
CA PRO A 620 -1.22 11.21 -18.13
C PRO A 620 -1.51 10.33 -16.91
N LYS A 621 -1.95 9.07 -17.09
CA LYS A 621 -2.19 8.15 -15.97
C LYS A 621 -0.90 7.70 -15.28
N LYS A 622 0.24 7.79 -15.97
CA LYS A 622 1.55 7.46 -15.42
C LYS A 622 2.36 8.68 -15.04
N SER A 623 2.15 9.80 -15.72
CA SER A 623 2.87 11.03 -15.43
C SER A 623 2.14 11.98 -14.48
N ARG A 624 0.84 11.85 -14.24
CA ARG A 624 0.06 12.73 -13.34
C ARG A 624 -0.64 11.95 -12.23
N THR A 625 0.10 11.09 -11.55
CA THR A 625 -0.41 10.29 -10.43
C THR A 625 -0.52 11.10 -9.13
N ASP A 626 -1.25 10.55 -8.17
CA ASP A 626 -1.41 11.12 -6.83
C ASP A 626 -0.08 11.17 -6.08
N GLY A 627 0.81 10.20 -6.29
CA GLY A 627 2.17 10.20 -5.73
C GLY A 627 3.02 11.37 -6.24
N ARG A 628 2.98 11.66 -7.56
CA ARG A 628 3.63 12.85 -8.12
C ARG A 628 3.04 14.13 -7.53
N LEU A 629 1.71 14.23 -7.48
CA LEU A 629 1.02 15.42 -6.99
C LEU A 629 1.43 15.74 -5.54
N LEU A 630 1.53 14.72 -4.69
CA LEU A 630 2.01 14.87 -3.32
C LEU A 630 3.48 15.33 -3.28
N ALA A 631 4.36 14.76 -4.10
CA ALA A 631 5.76 15.20 -4.20
C ALA A 631 5.85 16.66 -4.66
N ASP A 632 5.07 17.05 -5.67
CA ASP A 632 5.00 18.41 -6.21
C ASP A 632 4.55 19.40 -5.15
N ALA A 633 3.49 19.07 -4.39
CA ALA A 633 2.98 19.90 -3.31
C ALA A 633 4.00 20.09 -2.18
N LEU A 634 4.64 18.98 -1.76
CA LEU A 634 5.63 18.96 -0.69
C LEU A 634 6.99 19.55 -1.12
N GLY A 635 7.27 19.65 -2.42
CA GLY A 635 8.56 20.15 -2.91
C GLY A 635 9.73 19.22 -2.61
N ILE A 636 9.48 17.91 -2.57
CA ILE A 636 10.46 16.85 -2.30
C ILE A 636 10.79 16.07 -3.57
N ALA A 637 11.90 15.33 -3.57
CA ALA A 637 12.28 14.45 -4.67
C ALA A 637 11.17 13.42 -4.96
N TYR A 638 11.12 12.92 -6.20
CA TYR A 638 10.13 11.90 -6.59
C TYR A 638 10.47 10.51 -6.03
N ALA A 639 11.76 10.19 -5.91
CA ALA A 639 12.25 8.86 -5.56
C ALA A 639 11.63 8.25 -4.27
N PRO A 640 11.45 9.00 -3.16
CA PRO A 640 10.82 8.47 -1.95
C PRO A 640 9.37 8.01 -2.17
N LEU A 641 8.60 8.67 -3.04
CA LEU A 641 7.21 8.28 -3.32
C LEU A 641 7.07 7.32 -4.50
N GLN A 642 8.08 7.22 -5.37
CA GLN A 642 8.09 6.32 -6.53
C GLN A 642 8.14 4.84 -6.18
N THR A 643 8.29 4.48 -4.90
CA THR A 643 8.21 3.10 -4.38
C THR A 643 7.11 2.89 -3.32
N VAL A 644 6.25 3.90 -3.10
CA VAL A 644 5.17 3.85 -2.09
C VAL A 644 3.88 3.24 -2.66
N ARG A 645 3.23 2.38 -1.88
CA ARG A 645 1.97 1.74 -2.29
C ARG A 645 0.91 2.79 -2.65
N HIS A 646 0.19 2.56 -3.74
CA HIS A 646 -0.85 3.44 -4.26
C HIS A 646 -0.35 4.82 -4.72
N ALA A 647 0.96 5.02 -4.88
CA ALA A 647 1.51 6.23 -5.49
C ALA A 647 1.18 6.35 -7.00
N ASP A 648 0.76 5.25 -7.62
CA ASP A 648 0.33 5.11 -9.02
C ASP A 648 -1.15 5.46 -9.23
N GLN A 649 -1.91 5.75 -8.15
CA GLN A 649 -3.32 6.09 -8.26
C GLN A 649 -3.54 7.43 -8.99
N ASN A 650 -4.76 7.62 -9.48
CA ASN A 650 -5.15 8.75 -10.31
C ASN A 650 -6.41 9.45 -9.78
N ASP A 651 -6.69 9.37 -8.48
CA ASP A 651 -7.96 9.81 -7.92
C ASP A 651 -8.18 11.33 -8.11
N VAL A 652 -7.13 12.16 -8.00
CA VAL A 652 -7.27 13.60 -8.28
C VAL A 652 -7.40 13.88 -9.78
N LEU A 653 -6.66 13.14 -10.60
CA LEU A 653 -6.69 13.27 -12.07
C LEU A 653 -8.08 12.90 -12.63
N GLU A 654 -8.70 11.85 -12.12
CA GLU A 654 -10.05 11.42 -12.49
C GLU A 654 -11.10 12.49 -12.12
N ALA A 655 -11.00 13.11 -10.94
CA ALA A 655 -11.89 14.20 -10.55
C ALA A 655 -11.74 15.43 -11.46
N GLN A 656 -10.50 15.82 -11.79
CA GLN A 656 -10.23 16.90 -12.75
C GLN A 656 -10.76 16.57 -14.16
N ALA A 657 -10.61 15.32 -14.61
CA ALA A 657 -11.13 14.85 -15.89
C ALA A 657 -12.67 14.90 -15.91
N MET A 658 -13.34 14.51 -14.82
CA MET A 658 -14.80 14.60 -14.68
C MET A 658 -15.27 16.07 -14.71
N ASN A 659 -14.57 16.94 -13.98
CA ASN A 659 -14.84 18.39 -14.00
C ASN A 659 -14.69 18.96 -15.41
N THR A 660 -13.65 18.57 -16.15
CA THR A 660 -13.43 19.00 -17.53
C THR A 660 -14.53 18.49 -18.46
N ALA A 661 -14.91 17.22 -18.32
CA ALA A 661 -15.92 16.58 -19.16
C ALA A 661 -17.32 17.18 -18.95
N LEU A 662 -17.69 17.55 -17.72
CA LEU A 662 -19.04 18.02 -17.39
C LEU A 662 -19.20 19.55 -17.34
N PHE A 663 -18.11 20.31 -17.23
CA PHE A 663 -18.18 21.77 -17.08
C PHE A 663 -19.12 22.45 -18.09
N PRO A 664 -19.11 22.15 -19.41
CA PRO A 664 -19.96 22.84 -20.37
C PRO A 664 -21.46 22.66 -20.16
N CYS A 665 -21.93 21.53 -19.62
CA CYS A 665 -23.36 21.33 -19.35
C CYS A 665 -23.80 21.80 -17.97
N THR A 666 -22.86 22.00 -17.04
CA THR A 666 -23.13 22.50 -15.68
C THR A 666 -22.84 24.00 -15.60
N LEU A 667 -21.75 24.40 -14.93
CA LEU A 667 -21.38 25.80 -14.72
C LEU A 667 -21.13 26.54 -16.04
N GLY A 668 -20.56 25.89 -17.05
CA GLY A 668 -20.30 26.51 -18.35
C GLY A 668 -21.58 26.98 -19.03
N TYR A 669 -22.61 26.14 -19.08
CA TYR A 669 -23.91 26.51 -19.61
C TYR A 669 -24.57 27.61 -18.78
N TRP A 670 -24.52 27.48 -17.46
CA TRP A 670 -25.10 28.43 -16.52
C TRP A 670 -24.46 29.83 -16.62
N LEU A 671 -23.13 29.92 -16.50
CA LEU A 671 -22.39 31.18 -16.57
C LEU A 671 -22.60 31.90 -17.91
N LYS A 672 -22.58 31.16 -19.03
CA LYS A 672 -22.66 31.76 -20.37
C LYS A 672 -24.09 32.13 -20.80
N ASN A 673 -25.09 31.37 -20.36
CA ASN A 673 -26.46 31.55 -20.87
C ASN A 673 -27.43 32.09 -19.83
N TRP A 674 -27.29 31.68 -18.58
CA TRP A 674 -28.20 32.07 -17.50
C TRP A 674 -27.77 33.36 -16.80
N MET A 675 -26.47 33.61 -16.77
CA MET A 675 -25.87 34.79 -16.14
C MET A 675 -25.47 35.90 -17.14
N ASP A 676 -25.69 35.69 -18.44
CA ASP A 676 -25.53 36.73 -19.47
C ASP A 676 -26.57 37.86 -19.25
N PRO A 677 -26.20 39.15 -19.38
CA PRO A 677 -24.88 39.70 -19.72
C PRO A 677 -24.02 40.10 -18.50
N VAL A 678 -24.39 39.67 -17.29
CA VAL A 678 -23.71 40.07 -16.05
C VAL A 678 -22.35 39.39 -15.91
N VAL A 679 -22.26 38.10 -16.23
CA VAL A 679 -20.98 37.39 -16.36
C VAL A 679 -20.48 37.52 -17.79
N THR A 680 -19.29 38.10 -17.97
CA THR A 680 -18.69 38.24 -19.30
C THR A 680 -18.14 36.91 -19.79
N GLU A 681 -18.02 36.77 -21.11
CA GLU A 681 -17.44 35.57 -21.72
C GLU A 681 -16.00 35.30 -21.22
N GLN A 682 -15.19 36.35 -21.06
CA GLN A 682 -13.84 36.24 -20.49
C GLN A 682 -13.87 35.70 -19.05
N ALA A 683 -14.77 36.20 -18.20
CA ALA A 683 -14.89 35.72 -16.82
C ALA A 683 -15.35 34.24 -16.76
N ALA A 684 -16.26 33.83 -17.67
CA ALA A 684 -16.67 32.44 -17.79
C ALA A 684 -15.48 31.53 -18.22
N ARG A 685 -14.64 32.00 -19.16
CA ARG A 685 -13.41 31.29 -19.59
C ARG A 685 -12.39 31.16 -18.45
N GLN A 686 -12.16 32.23 -17.69
CA GLN A 686 -11.27 32.20 -16.53
C GLN A 686 -11.80 31.27 -15.44
N THR A 687 -13.12 31.27 -15.21
CA THR A 687 -13.77 30.36 -14.27
C THR A 687 -13.65 28.90 -14.70
N ARG A 688 -13.77 28.60 -16.00
CA ARG A 688 -13.51 27.25 -16.53
C ARG A 688 -12.10 26.78 -16.23
N SER A 689 -11.11 27.61 -16.58
CA SER A 689 -9.69 27.31 -16.37
C SER A 689 -9.39 27.06 -14.89
N PHE A 690 -9.93 27.90 -14.00
CA PHE A 690 -9.76 27.75 -12.56
C PHE A 690 -10.46 26.49 -12.02
N PHE A 691 -11.74 26.30 -12.34
CA PHE A 691 -12.55 25.20 -11.82
C PHE A 691 -12.01 23.82 -12.22
N THR A 692 -11.72 23.63 -13.51
CA THR A 692 -11.29 22.33 -14.04
C THR A 692 -9.92 21.89 -13.54
N ARG A 693 -9.08 22.84 -13.07
CA ARG A 693 -7.72 22.58 -12.58
C ARG A 693 -7.62 22.51 -11.06
N PHE A 694 -8.32 23.38 -10.34
CA PHE A 694 -8.05 23.62 -8.91
C PHE A 694 -9.23 23.33 -7.98
N VAL A 695 -10.45 23.22 -8.47
CA VAL A 695 -11.63 22.96 -7.63
C VAL A 695 -11.91 21.45 -7.63
N ASN A 696 -11.84 20.83 -6.44
CA ASN A 696 -12.07 19.40 -6.29
C ASN A 696 -12.87 19.09 -5.01
N GLY A 697 -13.92 18.28 -5.12
CA GLY A 697 -14.79 17.89 -4.01
C GLY A 697 -14.11 16.97 -2.98
N ARG A 698 -13.09 16.22 -3.38
CA ARG A 698 -12.27 15.39 -2.46
C ARG A 698 -11.06 16.11 -1.87
N GLY A 699 -10.86 17.39 -2.19
CA GLY A 699 -9.66 18.16 -1.84
C GLY A 699 -8.53 18.05 -2.90
N PRO A 700 -7.49 18.90 -2.79
CA PRO A 700 -6.43 19.00 -3.80
C PRO A 700 -5.27 18.02 -3.61
N LEU A 701 -5.15 17.35 -2.46
CA LEU A 701 -4.01 16.48 -2.12
C LEU A 701 -4.51 15.11 -1.64
N PRO A 702 -3.79 14.02 -1.96
CA PRO A 702 -4.17 12.68 -1.53
C PRO A 702 -3.97 12.49 -0.02
N ALA A 703 -4.75 11.58 0.56
CA ALA A 703 -4.54 11.12 1.93
C ALA A 703 -3.40 10.10 1.99
N ILE A 704 -2.70 10.07 3.12
CA ILE A 704 -1.61 9.14 3.41
C ILE A 704 -1.97 8.30 4.63
N ARG A 705 -1.24 7.21 4.84
CA ARG A 705 -1.39 6.33 6.00
C ARG A 705 -0.04 5.89 6.53
N VAL A 706 0.12 5.94 7.84
CA VAL A 706 1.24 5.36 8.59
C VAL A 706 0.66 4.28 9.50
N GLY A 707 1.02 3.01 9.29
CA GLY A 707 0.40 1.92 10.04
C GLY A 707 -1.12 1.87 9.84
N ASN A 708 -1.86 1.87 10.94
CA ASN A 708 -3.32 1.89 10.95
C ASN A 708 -3.91 3.31 11.00
N GLN A 709 -3.09 4.37 10.99
CA GLN A 709 -3.54 5.76 11.11
C GLN A 709 -3.57 6.45 9.74
N PRO A 710 -4.77 6.80 9.21
CA PRO A 710 -4.89 7.65 8.04
C PRO A 710 -4.74 9.14 8.39
N TYR A 711 -4.05 9.89 7.53
CA TYR A 711 -3.89 11.33 7.62
C TYR A 711 -4.37 12.01 6.34
N GLY A 712 -5.25 13.00 6.50
CA GLY A 712 -5.61 13.92 5.42
C GLY A 712 -4.61 15.09 5.35
N VAL A 713 -4.14 15.43 4.16
CA VAL A 713 -3.25 16.59 3.95
C VAL A 713 -4.11 17.81 3.61
N LEU A 714 -4.30 18.70 4.58
CA LEU A 714 -5.11 19.91 4.42
C LEU A 714 -4.26 21.09 3.91
N LEU A 715 -4.53 21.54 2.68
CA LEU A 715 -3.97 22.78 2.17
C LEU A 715 -4.79 23.97 2.68
N THR A 716 -4.15 24.87 3.43
CA THR A 716 -4.85 26.01 4.07
C THR A 716 -4.01 27.27 4.16
N SER A 717 -4.68 28.42 4.34
CA SER A 717 -4.11 29.74 4.60
C SER A 717 -5.15 30.63 5.28
N ASP A 718 -4.73 31.74 5.89
CA ASP A 718 -5.64 32.76 6.43
C ASP A 718 -6.44 33.42 5.28
N PHE A 719 -7.69 32.98 5.11
CA PHE A 719 -8.58 33.41 4.04
C PHE A 719 -9.01 34.88 4.20
N ALA A 720 -9.19 35.34 5.45
CA ALA A 720 -9.59 36.70 5.77
C ALA A 720 -8.47 37.71 5.47
N ARG A 721 -7.21 37.29 5.60
CA ARG A 721 -6.02 38.10 5.29
C ARG A 721 -5.40 37.80 3.93
N TRP A 722 -6.07 37.00 3.11
CA TRP A 722 -5.56 36.59 1.80
C TRP A 722 -5.38 37.79 0.87
N LYS A 723 -4.17 37.91 0.29
CA LYS A 723 -3.79 38.98 -0.65
C LYS A 723 -2.98 38.41 -1.78
N TYR A 724 -3.14 38.95 -2.98
CA TYR A 724 -2.26 38.67 -4.11
C TYR A 724 -1.18 39.77 -4.20
N PRO A 725 0.11 39.42 -4.35
CA PRO A 725 1.19 40.40 -4.38
C PRO A 725 1.02 41.39 -5.55
N GLU A 726 1.35 42.66 -5.34
CA GLU A 726 1.35 43.69 -6.40
C GLU A 726 2.67 43.66 -7.19
N PRO A 727 2.69 44.10 -8.47
CA PRO A 727 3.92 44.17 -9.24
C PRO A 727 4.62 45.49 -8.88
N GLU A 728 5.59 45.48 -7.97
CA GLU A 728 6.41 46.67 -7.70
C GLU A 728 7.68 46.66 -8.56
N GLY A 729 7.77 47.57 -9.54
CA GLY A 729 8.99 47.87 -10.33
C GLY A 729 9.32 46.90 -11.48
N ASP A 730 10.41 47.21 -12.21
CA ASP A 730 10.94 46.46 -13.38
C ASP A 730 11.42 45.03 -13.02
N ASN A 731 11.49 44.69 -11.73
CA ASN A 731 11.75 43.36 -11.19
C ASN A 731 10.52 42.89 -10.39
N SER A 732 9.42 42.57 -11.07
CA SER A 732 8.35 41.79 -10.45
C SER A 732 8.91 40.42 -10.05
N PHE A 733 9.21 40.24 -8.76
CA PHE A 733 9.79 38.99 -8.24
C PHE A 733 8.89 37.74 -8.44
N ILE A 734 7.64 37.93 -8.90
CA ILE A 734 6.63 36.87 -9.05
C ILE A 734 5.77 37.15 -10.31
N PRO A 735 6.17 36.68 -11.51
CA PRO A 735 5.37 36.78 -12.75
C PRO A 735 4.09 35.92 -12.76
N ILE A 736 3.76 35.28 -11.63
CA ILE A 736 3.00 34.03 -11.61
C ILE A 736 1.48 34.24 -11.78
N PHE A 737 0.97 35.45 -11.55
CA PHE A 737 -0.48 35.74 -11.56
C PHE A 737 -0.93 36.75 -12.63
N ASP A 738 -0.05 37.24 -13.50
CA ASP A 738 -0.25 38.54 -14.17
C ASP A 738 -1.49 38.64 -15.07
N ASN A 739 -1.94 37.54 -15.69
CA ASN A 739 -3.15 37.53 -16.52
C ASN A 739 -4.47 37.28 -15.75
N ASP A 740 -4.42 36.62 -14.58
CA ASP A 740 -5.62 36.16 -13.86
C ASP A 740 -5.82 36.83 -12.50
N ARG A 741 -4.86 37.66 -12.04
CA ARG A 741 -4.90 38.32 -10.72
C ARG A 741 -6.20 39.06 -10.44
N PHE A 742 -6.70 39.82 -11.43
CA PHE A 742 -7.93 40.59 -11.26
C PHE A 742 -9.15 39.69 -11.08
N TYR A 743 -9.22 38.59 -11.84
CA TYR A 743 -10.24 37.57 -11.69
C TYR A 743 -10.16 36.91 -10.30
N LEU A 744 -8.97 36.49 -9.88
CA LEU A 744 -8.75 35.83 -8.60
C LEU A 744 -9.07 36.73 -7.39
N LYS A 745 -8.76 38.04 -7.47
CA LYS A 745 -9.17 39.03 -6.45
C LYS A 745 -10.68 39.15 -6.35
N LYS A 746 -11.39 39.19 -7.49
CA LYS A 746 -12.86 39.24 -7.51
C LYS A 746 -13.49 37.94 -6.99
N LEU A 747 -12.93 36.80 -7.37
CA LEU A 747 -13.38 35.49 -6.89
C LEU A 747 -13.20 35.40 -5.36
N HIS A 748 -12.04 35.78 -4.84
CA HIS A 748 -11.81 35.85 -3.39
C HIS A 748 -12.84 36.74 -2.68
N GLY A 749 -13.11 37.94 -3.20
CA GLY A 749 -14.13 38.84 -2.65
C GLY A 749 -15.52 38.23 -2.62
N LEU A 750 -15.93 37.52 -3.69
CA LEU A 750 -17.21 36.81 -3.73
C LEU A 750 -17.27 35.68 -2.70
N LEU A 751 -16.24 34.84 -2.64
CA LEU A 751 -16.17 33.72 -1.71
C LEU A 751 -16.17 34.19 -0.25
N ALA A 752 -15.50 35.31 0.06
CA ALA A 752 -15.52 35.94 1.38
C ALA A 752 -16.91 36.46 1.77
N SER A 753 -17.68 37.00 0.82
CA SER A 753 -19.09 37.38 1.07
C SER A 753 -19.96 36.15 1.37
N LEU A 754 -19.74 35.03 0.66
CA LEU A 754 -20.47 33.78 0.86
C LEU A 754 -20.11 33.07 2.17
N GLU A 755 -18.86 33.19 2.63
CA GLU A 755 -18.39 32.63 3.91
C GLU A 755 -19.21 33.15 5.10
N LYS A 756 -19.71 34.40 5.03
CA LYS A 756 -20.59 34.95 6.05
C LYS A 756 -21.89 34.15 6.18
N ASN A 757 -22.51 33.77 5.06
CA ASN A 757 -23.72 32.95 5.05
C ASN A 757 -23.44 31.56 5.61
N TRP A 758 -22.30 30.96 5.24
CA TRP A 758 -21.84 29.68 5.77
C TRP A 758 -21.60 29.72 7.28
N SER A 759 -21.01 30.79 7.79
CA SER A 759 -20.79 30.99 9.22
C SER A 759 -22.10 31.01 10.00
N ASP A 760 -23.17 31.56 9.44
CA ASP A 760 -24.49 31.52 10.06
C ASP A 760 -25.11 30.11 10.03
N ILE A 761 -25.02 29.41 8.89
CA ILE A 761 -25.51 28.02 8.76
C ILE A 761 -24.75 27.06 9.70
N SER A 762 -23.44 27.29 9.91
CA SER A 762 -22.60 26.42 10.74
C SER A 762 -23.11 26.28 12.19
N LYS A 763 -23.81 27.30 12.71
CA LYS A 763 -24.41 27.30 14.06
C LYS A 763 -25.52 26.25 14.20
N ASP A 764 -26.18 25.90 13.10
CA ASP A 764 -27.28 24.94 13.07
C ASP A 764 -26.79 23.49 12.96
N LEU A 765 -25.52 23.27 12.56
CA LEU A 765 -24.95 21.94 12.40
C LEU A 765 -24.89 21.14 13.72
N PRO A 766 -25.10 19.81 13.69
CA PRO A 766 -24.88 18.96 14.85
C PRO A 766 -23.38 18.75 15.07
N PHE A 767 -22.89 18.97 16.30
CA PHE A 767 -21.50 18.72 16.70
C PHE A 767 -21.45 18.21 18.15
N VAL A 768 -20.41 17.45 18.50
CA VAL A 768 -20.25 16.89 19.85
C VAL A 768 -20.11 18.02 20.87
N GLY A 769 -20.91 17.99 21.94
CA GLY A 769 -20.94 19.06 22.95
C GLY A 769 -21.77 20.28 22.55
N LYS A 770 -22.65 20.17 21.54
CA LYS A 770 -23.62 21.22 21.20
C LYS A 770 -24.50 21.55 22.41
N LYS A 771 -24.52 22.83 22.78
CA LYS A 771 -25.29 23.33 23.93
C LYS A 771 -26.78 23.04 23.77
N ASP A 772 -27.44 22.78 24.90
CA ASP A 772 -28.89 22.61 25.00
C ASP A 772 -29.48 21.50 24.10
N SER A 773 -28.68 20.45 23.83
CA SER A 773 -29.08 19.32 22.99
C SER A 773 -28.78 17.96 23.64
N ASP A 774 -29.61 16.96 23.34
CA ASP A 774 -29.40 15.59 23.80
C ASP A 774 -28.21 14.95 23.06
N SER A 775 -27.20 14.52 23.81
CA SER A 775 -25.94 13.98 23.26
C SER A 775 -26.17 12.74 22.39
N SER A 776 -27.14 11.88 22.76
CA SER A 776 -27.46 10.67 21.98
C SER A 776 -28.08 11.02 20.63
N SER A 777 -29.05 11.95 20.62
CA SER A 777 -29.66 12.48 19.40
C SER A 777 -28.64 13.16 18.49
N VAL A 778 -27.73 13.96 19.06
CA VAL A 778 -26.67 14.63 18.30
C VAL A 778 -25.72 13.61 17.67
N LEU A 779 -25.30 12.59 18.43
CA LEU A 779 -24.44 11.54 17.91
C LEU A 779 -25.10 10.80 16.73
N MET A 780 -26.38 10.45 16.84
CA MET A 780 -27.11 9.80 15.74
C MET A 780 -27.20 10.69 14.49
N LYS A 781 -27.39 12.01 14.66
CA LYS A 781 -27.37 12.95 13.53
C LYS A 781 -25.99 13.04 12.89
N ILE A 782 -24.92 13.08 13.68
CA ILE A 782 -23.54 13.11 13.19
C ILE A 782 -23.21 11.83 12.41
N LEU A 783 -23.59 10.66 12.94
CA LEU A 783 -23.36 9.37 12.27
C LEU A 783 -24.14 9.22 10.96
N GLY A 784 -25.23 9.97 10.77
CA GLY A 784 -25.99 10.01 9.52
C GLY A 784 -25.47 11.02 8.49
N LEU A 785 -24.38 11.76 8.77
CA LEU A 785 -23.79 12.69 7.82
C LEU A 785 -22.97 11.95 6.77
N HIS A 786 -23.13 12.36 5.51
CA HIS A 786 -22.32 11.89 4.39
C HIS A 786 -21.47 13.05 3.85
N PRO A 787 -20.22 12.78 3.41
CA PRO A 787 -19.34 13.81 2.86
C PRO A 787 -19.77 14.32 1.48
N ASN A 788 -20.58 13.52 0.78
CA ASN A 788 -21.10 13.77 -0.57
C ASN A 788 -22.62 13.66 -0.56
N SER A 789 -23.28 14.27 -1.55
CA SER A 789 -24.73 14.14 -1.72
C SER A 789 -25.16 12.70 -1.97
N VAL A 790 -26.20 12.25 -1.26
CA VAL A 790 -26.79 10.90 -1.39
C VAL A 790 -28.19 10.90 -1.99
N GLU A 791 -28.86 12.04 -2.01
CA GLU A 791 -30.20 12.22 -2.59
C GLU A 791 -30.19 13.32 -3.64
N PHE A 792 -30.86 13.08 -4.77
CA PHE A 792 -30.90 14.01 -5.89
C PHE A 792 -32.34 14.32 -6.28
N PHE A 793 -32.58 15.61 -6.54
CA PHE A 793 -33.91 16.11 -6.84
C PHE A 793 -33.88 16.95 -8.11
N GLN A 794 -34.84 16.70 -9.00
CA GLN A 794 -35.10 17.58 -10.14
C GLN A 794 -36.18 18.60 -9.80
N ARG A 795 -36.02 19.81 -10.33
CA ARG A 795 -36.98 20.92 -10.20
C ARG A 795 -37.39 21.40 -11.57
N ILE A 796 -38.70 21.55 -11.78
CA ILE A 796 -39.24 22.02 -13.06
C ILE A 796 -39.35 23.55 -13.02
N GLY A 797 -38.83 24.22 -14.04
CA GLY A 797 -38.92 25.67 -14.23
C GLY A 797 -39.76 26.03 -15.46
N PHE A 798 -40.59 27.06 -15.33
CA PHE A 798 -41.34 27.65 -16.44
C PHE A 798 -40.75 28.99 -16.83
N SER A 799 -40.37 29.17 -18.08
CA SER A 799 -39.87 30.47 -18.53
C SER A 799 -40.97 31.51 -18.68
N ASP A 800 -40.60 32.78 -18.64
CA ASP A 800 -41.49 33.90 -18.94
C ASP A 800 -42.08 33.79 -20.36
N GLU A 801 -41.29 33.35 -21.35
CA GLU A 801 -41.71 33.08 -22.72
C GLU A 801 -42.78 31.97 -22.77
N TYR A 802 -42.56 30.87 -22.05
CA TYR A 802 -43.54 29.79 -21.95
C TYR A 802 -44.82 30.28 -21.27
N LEU A 803 -44.71 31.02 -20.16
CA LEU A 803 -45.86 31.56 -19.45
C LEU A 803 -46.62 32.59 -20.31
N LYS A 804 -45.93 33.45 -21.08
CA LYS A 804 -46.54 34.36 -22.06
C LYS A 804 -47.31 33.61 -23.13
N ASN A 805 -46.70 32.56 -23.71
CA ASN A 805 -47.36 31.75 -24.74
C ASN A 805 -48.55 30.97 -24.17
N LEU A 806 -48.41 30.42 -22.96
CA LEU A 806 -49.48 29.72 -22.26
C LEU A 806 -50.62 30.67 -21.88
N GLU A 807 -50.29 31.90 -21.49
CA GLU A 807 -51.24 32.97 -21.18
C GLU A 807 -52.01 33.41 -22.41
N ASN A 808 -51.31 33.62 -23.54
CA ASN A 808 -51.93 33.92 -24.83
C ASN A 808 -52.82 32.76 -25.32
N PHE A 809 -52.45 31.51 -25.02
CA PHE A 809 -53.20 30.32 -25.42
C PHE A 809 -54.40 30.02 -24.50
N LYS A 810 -54.29 30.25 -23.18
CA LYS A 810 -55.30 29.89 -22.16
C LYS A 810 -56.10 31.05 -21.58
N GLY A 811 -55.81 32.30 -21.93
CA GLY A 811 -56.65 33.46 -21.67
C GLY A 811 -56.71 33.95 -20.22
N GLY A 812 -55.58 34.30 -19.60
CA GLY A 812 -55.59 35.16 -18.40
C GLY A 812 -55.23 34.52 -17.05
N ARG A 813 -54.90 33.22 -17.01
CA ARG A 813 -54.76 32.46 -15.74
C ARG A 813 -53.38 32.61 -15.08
N TYR A 814 -52.37 33.04 -15.82
CA TYR A 814 -50.97 33.11 -15.36
C TYR A 814 -50.41 34.55 -15.38
N ALA A 815 -51.26 35.57 -15.55
CA ALA A 815 -50.87 36.97 -15.52
C ALA A 815 -50.14 37.37 -14.23
N GLY A 816 -50.59 36.87 -13.06
CA GLY A 816 -49.99 37.21 -11.76
C GLY A 816 -48.57 36.65 -11.62
N GLU A 817 -48.36 35.39 -11.98
CA GLU A 817 -47.06 34.73 -12.02
C GLU A 817 -46.11 35.42 -13.00
N LEU A 818 -46.63 35.85 -14.16
CA LEU A 818 -45.86 36.59 -15.15
C LEU A 818 -45.46 37.99 -14.64
N ILE A 819 -46.35 38.69 -13.93
CA ILE A 819 -46.05 39.99 -13.30
C ILE A 819 -44.96 39.83 -12.24
N ASN A 820 -45.07 38.81 -11.37
CA ASN A 820 -44.07 38.50 -10.35
C ASN A 820 -42.69 38.23 -10.95
N LEU A 821 -42.64 37.42 -12.01
CA LEU A 821 -41.40 37.06 -12.70
C LEU A 821 -40.75 38.25 -13.39
N LEU A 822 -41.53 39.09 -14.07
CA LEU A 822 -41.00 40.19 -14.89
C LEU A 822 -40.65 41.47 -14.09
N HIS A 823 -41.29 41.71 -12.93
CA HIS A 823 -41.19 43.00 -12.24
C HIS A 823 -40.63 42.91 -10.81
N PHE A 824 -40.90 41.82 -10.07
CA PHE A 824 -40.49 41.72 -8.66
C PHE A 824 -39.17 40.96 -8.48
N MET A 825 -39.02 39.79 -9.12
CA MET A 825 -37.79 38.99 -9.03
C MET A 825 -36.50 39.76 -9.44
N PRO A 826 -36.48 40.55 -10.53
CA PRO A 826 -35.29 41.31 -10.90
C PRO A 826 -34.87 42.35 -9.85
N ASN A 827 -35.82 42.92 -9.10
CA ASN A 827 -35.54 43.90 -8.06
C ASN A 827 -34.88 43.25 -6.84
N ASP A 828 -35.46 42.15 -6.35
CA ASP A 828 -34.90 41.40 -5.23
C ASP A 828 -33.52 40.84 -5.57
N ALA A 829 -33.35 40.35 -6.80
CA ALA A 829 -32.07 39.86 -7.27
C ALA A 829 -31.01 40.95 -7.44
N SER A 830 -31.41 42.16 -7.85
CA SER A 830 -30.49 43.31 -7.89
C SER A 830 -29.94 43.62 -6.50
N ILE A 831 -30.79 43.63 -5.48
CA ILE A 831 -30.40 43.85 -4.09
C ILE A 831 -29.46 42.72 -3.63
N TYR A 832 -29.81 41.47 -3.90
CA TYR A 832 -28.98 40.32 -3.54
C TYR A 832 -27.60 40.34 -4.21
N LEU A 833 -27.52 40.70 -5.49
CA LEU A 833 -26.26 40.83 -6.21
C LEU A 833 -25.43 42.01 -5.69
N GLU A 834 -26.06 43.13 -5.35
CA GLU A 834 -25.41 44.27 -4.71
C GLU A 834 -24.80 43.89 -3.36
N ASP A 835 -25.52 43.11 -2.54
CA ASP A 835 -25.04 42.58 -1.26
C ASP A 835 -23.85 41.62 -1.44
N LEU A 836 -23.80 40.88 -2.54
CA LEU A 836 -22.65 40.06 -2.94
C LEU A 836 -21.48 40.88 -3.54
N GLY A 837 -21.63 42.20 -3.65
CA GLY A 837 -20.61 43.11 -4.18
C GLY A 837 -20.67 43.36 -5.69
N PHE A 838 -21.72 42.88 -6.38
CA PHE A 838 -21.92 43.09 -7.81
C PHE A 838 -22.86 44.27 -8.09
N LYS A 839 -22.27 45.47 -8.21
CA LYS A 839 -23.00 46.66 -8.65
C LYS A 839 -23.04 46.74 -10.16
N GLN A 840 -24.20 46.42 -10.75
CA GLN A 840 -24.44 46.52 -12.19
C GLN A 840 -25.70 47.34 -12.45
N GLU A 841 -25.82 47.86 -13.66
CA GLU A 841 -27.04 48.56 -14.08
C GLU A 841 -28.25 47.62 -13.97
N PHE A 842 -29.32 48.08 -13.32
CA PHE A 842 -30.56 47.32 -13.17
C PHE A 842 -31.08 46.76 -14.51
N LYS A 843 -30.90 47.51 -15.61
CA LYS A 843 -31.25 47.05 -16.96
C LYS A 843 -30.50 45.78 -17.40
N LYS A 844 -29.23 45.64 -17.02
CA LYS A 844 -28.43 44.44 -17.31
C LYS A 844 -28.85 43.28 -16.42
N ILE A 845 -29.07 43.53 -15.12
CA ILE A 845 -29.52 42.51 -14.16
C ILE A 845 -30.90 41.97 -14.56
N SER A 846 -31.85 42.84 -14.85
CA SER A 846 -33.20 42.45 -15.30
C SER A 846 -33.23 41.73 -16.64
N SER A 847 -32.17 41.82 -17.45
CA SER A 847 -32.03 41.04 -18.68
C SER A 847 -31.45 39.63 -18.45
N MET A 848 -31.00 39.29 -17.24
CA MET A 848 -30.47 37.96 -16.92
C MET A 848 -31.56 36.90 -16.95
N ARG A 849 -31.33 35.81 -17.68
CA ARG A 849 -32.32 34.74 -17.87
C ARG A 849 -32.64 33.97 -16.60
N SER A 850 -31.72 33.95 -15.64
CA SER A 850 -31.95 33.37 -14.31
C SER A 850 -33.20 33.93 -13.62
N PHE A 851 -33.62 35.15 -13.94
CA PHE A 851 -34.81 35.80 -13.37
C PHE A 851 -36.06 35.67 -14.25
N HIS A 852 -35.92 35.08 -15.44
CA HIS A 852 -37.03 34.83 -16.36
C HIS A 852 -37.49 33.37 -16.31
N VAL A 853 -37.23 32.67 -15.20
CA VAL A 853 -37.72 31.31 -14.95
C VAL A 853 -38.35 31.19 -13.57
N LEU A 854 -39.62 30.79 -13.56
CA LEU A 854 -40.38 30.48 -12.36
C LEU A 854 -40.20 29.00 -12.00
N TRP A 855 -39.49 28.74 -10.91
CA TRP A 855 -39.23 27.38 -10.43
C TRP A 855 -40.36 26.85 -9.54
N GLN A 856 -40.94 25.70 -9.88
CA GLN A 856 -41.98 25.06 -9.07
C GLN A 856 -41.48 24.74 -7.66
N HIS A 857 -42.30 24.88 -6.62
CA HIS A 857 -41.90 24.53 -5.26
C HIS A 857 -41.66 23.03 -5.08
N TYR A 858 -42.41 22.19 -5.81
CA TYR A 858 -42.28 20.73 -5.73
C TYR A 858 -41.00 20.25 -6.43
N THR A 859 -40.30 19.36 -5.74
CA THR A 859 -39.17 18.60 -6.29
C THR A 859 -39.60 17.17 -6.58
N THR A 860 -39.00 16.56 -7.60
CA THR A 860 -39.16 15.13 -7.88
C THR A 860 -37.85 14.44 -7.56
N HIS A 861 -37.91 13.40 -6.72
CA HIS A 861 -36.74 12.57 -6.41
C HIS A 861 -36.29 11.84 -7.68
N LEU A 862 -34.98 11.87 -7.96
CA LEU A 862 -34.38 11.12 -9.06
C LEU A 862 -34.09 9.68 -8.63
N ASP A 863 -34.28 8.74 -9.55
CA ASP A 863 -34.02 7.33 -9.27
C ASP A 863 -32.50 7.08 -9.20
N VAL A 864 -31.99 6.87 -7.98
CA VAL A 864 -30.56 6.70 -7.67
C VAL A 864 -29.89 5.54 -8.44
N PRO A 865 -30.53 4.38 -8.70
CA PRO A 865 -29.87 3.25 -9.35
C PRO A 865 -29.34 3.53 -10.76
N ASN A 866 -29.80 4.56 -11.47
CA ASN A 866 -29.40 4.83 -12.86
C ASN A 866 -28.53 6.10 -13.01
N PHE A 867 -27.68 6.37 -12.02
CA PHE A 867 -26.78 7.53 -12.03
C PHE A 867 -25.62 7.35 -13.01
N VAL A 868 -24.87 6.24 -12.89
CA VAL A 868 -23.74 5.87 -13.76
C VAL A 868 -24.09 4.68 -14.65
N GLU A 869 -24.68 3.63 -14.08
CA GLU A 869 -25.33 2.54 -14.80
C GLU A 869 -26.40 1.92 -13.89
N ASN A 870 -27.38 1.20 -14.45
CA ASN A 870 -28.45 0.58 -13.68
C ASN A 870 -28.02 -0.71 -12.93
N LEU A 871 -26.90 -0.64 -12.21
CA LEU A 871 -26.30 -1.71 -11.41
C LEU A 871 -25.66 -1.12 -10.14
N PRO A 872 -25.54 -1.89 -9.05
CA PRO A 872 -24.84 -1.42 -7.86
C PRO A 872 -23.38 -1.02 -8.17
N PRO A 873 -22.88 0.11 -7.63
CA PRO A 873 -21.51 0.55 -7.83
C PRO A 873 -20.48 -0.52 -7.41
N SER A 874 -19.42 -0.67 -8.20
CA SER A 874 -18.34 -1.61 -7.97
C SER A 874 -17.01 -0.86 -7.86
N GLU A 875 -16.18 -1.23 -6.88
CA GLU A 875 -14.83 -0.67 -6.72
C GLU A 875 -13.83 -1.19 -7.78
N ILE A 876 -14.14 -2.31 -8.43
CA ILE A 876 -13.21 -3.04 -9.30
C ILE A 876 -13.69 -3.03 -10.76
N LYS A 877 -14.99 -3.18 -10.99
CA LYS A 877 -15.53 -3.35 -12.35
C LYS A 877 -15.72 -2.00 -13.05
N PRO A 878 -15.26 -1.83 -14.29
CA PRO A 878 -15.63 -0.69 -15.12
C PRO A 878 -17.09 -0.81 -15.60
N LEU A 879 -17.56 0.20 -16.33
CA LEU A 879 -18.88 0.23 -16.96
C LEU A 879 -19.14 -1.02 -17.82
N SER A 880 -20.32 -1.64 -17.64
CA SER A 880 -20.73 -2.82 -18.42
C SER A 880 -20.88 -2.50 -19.92
N LEU A 881 -21.49 -1.34 -20.22
CA LEU A 881 -21.47 -0.72 -21.54
C LEU A 881 -20.65 0.57 -21.41
N ASN A 882 -19.40 0.52 -21.84
CA ASN A 882 -18.47 1.65 -21.69
C ASN A 882 -18.77 2.79 -22.68
N TYR A 883 -19.84 3.55 -22.39
CA TYR A 883 -20.25 4.69 -23.19
C TYR A 883 -19.24 5.84 -23.13
N ILE A 884 -18.38 5.91 -22.11
CA ILE A 884 -17.31 6.92 -22.01
C ILE A 884 -16.24 6.64 -23.06
N ASP A 885 -15.78 5.39 -23.16
CA ASP A 885 -14.86 4.95 -24.22
C ASP A 885 -15.47 5.12 -25.62
N TRP A 886 -16.77 4.81 -25.77
CA TRP A 886 -17.50 5.04 -27.02
C TRP A 886 -17.51 6.52 -27.41
N LEU A 887 -17.80 7.43 -26.47
CA LEU A 887 -17.73 8.88 -26.70
C LEU A 887 -16.31 9.33 -27.05
N ALA A 888 -15.29 8.79 -26.37
CA ALA A 888 -13.88 9.14 -26.62
C ALA A 888 -13.41 8.73 -28.02
N LYS A 889 -13.85 7.55 -28.49
CA LYS A 889 -13.45 6.94 -29.78
C LYS A 889 -14.36 7.32 -30.95
N ALA A 890 -15.41 8.09 -30.74
CA ALA A 890 -16.27 8.55 -31.82
C ALA A 890 -15.45 9.27 -32.90
N GLU A 891 -15.57 8.84 -34.16
CA GLU A 891 -14.79 9.41 -35.28
C GLU A 891 -15.32 10.77 -35.72
N SER A 892 -16.63 10.99 -35.56
CA SER A 892 -17.32 12.24 -35.91
C SER A 892 -18.34 12.64 -34.85
N THR A 893 -18.70 13.91 -34.85
CA THR A 893 -19.78 14.46 -34.01
C THR A 893 -21.15 13.93 -34.42
N ASP A 894 -21.33 13.54 -35.68
CA ASP A 894 -22.58 12.94 -36.19
C ASP A 894 -22.90 11.59 -35.52
N ILE A 895 -21.88 10.77 -35.23
CA ILE A 895 -22.03 9.51 -34.47
C ILE A 895 -22.61 9.79 -33.08
N ILE A 896 -22.10 10.83 -32.40
CA ILE A 896 -22.56 11.26 -31.07
C ILE A 896 -23.99 11.78 -31.13
N ILE A 897 -24.32 12.56 -32.18
CA ILE A 897 -25.66 13.11 -32.39
C ILE A 897 -26.68 11.98 -32.60
N LYS A 898 -26.39 11.05 -33.51
CA LYS A 898 -27.28 9.93 -33.86
C LYS A 898 -27.37 8.86 -32.78
N GLN A 899 -26.41 8.82 -31.85
CA GLN A 899 -26.31 7.78 -30.82
C GLN A 899 -26.25 6.39 -31.45
N ASP A 900 -25.33 6.22 -32.41
CA ASP A 900 -25.17 4.97 -33.16
C ASP A 900 -24.53 3.87 -32.29
N PHE A 901 -25.30 3.38 -31.33
CA PHE A 901 -24.99 2.21 -30.53
C PHE A 901 -25.47 0.96 -31.27
N LYS A 902 -24.69 -0.13 -31.18
CA LYS A 902 -25.14 -1.45 -31.67
C LYS A 902 -26.41 -1.95 -30.98
N ASN A 903 -26.70 -1.43 -29.78
CA ASN A 903 -27.86 -1.70 -28.93
C ASN A 903 -28.59 -0.39 -28.59
N SER A 904 -29.63 -0.43 -27.74
CA SER A 904 -30.28 0.78 -27.25
C SER A 904 -29.29 1.74 -26.56
N PRO A 905 -29.40 3.08 -26.79
CA PRO A 905 -28.55 4.06 -26.11
C PRO A 905 -28.69 3.98 -24.58
N PRO A 906 -27.60 4.23 -23.82
CA PRO A 906 -27.66 4.28 -22.36
C PRO A 906 -28.64 5.37 -21.88
N THR A 907 -29.31 5.12 -20.75
CA THR A 907 -30.20 6.10 -20.11
C THR A 907 -29.63 6.65 -18.79
N ALA A 908 -28.41 6.25 -18.43
CA ALA A 908 -27.75 6.72 -17.22
C ALA A 908 -27.55 8.24 -17.25
N LEU A 909 -27.74 8.90 -16.11
CA LEU A 909 -27.64 10.35 -16.01
C LEU A 909 -26.26 10.86 -16.45
N LEU A 910 -25.19 10.18 -16.04
CA LEU A 910 -23.81 10.54 -16.41
C LEU A 910 -23.62 10.51 -17.94
N TYR A 911 -24.13 9.49 -18.64
CA TYR A 911 -24.07 9.45 -20.11
C TYR A 911 -24.82 10.62 -20.75
N LEU A 912 -26.05 10.90 -20.29
CA LEU A 912 -26.87 11.99 -20.82
C LEU A 912 -26.16 13.34 -20.64
N MET A 913 -25.54 13.57 -19.48
CA MET A 913 -24.81 14.79 -19.19
C MET A 913 -23.51 14.91 -19.98
N LEU A 914 -22.71 13.83 -20.09
CA LEU A 914 -21.48 13.83 -20.90
C LEU A 914 -21.77 14.09 -22.37
N ARG A 915 -22.76 13.39 -22.94
CA ARG A 915 -23.18 13.62 -24.33
C ARG A 915 -23.65 15.06 -24.52
N ASN A 916 -24.46 15.58 -23.60
CA ASN A 916 -24.92 16.97 -23.66
C ASN A 916 -23.75 17.95 -23.57
N ALA A 917 -22.80 17.75 -22.64
CA ALA A 917 -21.62 18.60 -22.48
C ALA A 917 -20.77 18.67 -23.75
N LEU A 918 -20.51 17.52 -24.39
CA LEU A 918 -19.74 17.44 -25.63
C LEU A 918 -20.45 18.17 -26.77
N LEU A 919 -21.75 17.96 -26.96
CA LEU A 919 -22.52 18.63 -28.00
C LEU A 919 -22.64 20.14 -27.75
N LEU A 920 -22.79 20.55 -26.49
CA LEU A 920 -22.78 21.95 -26.11
C LEU A 920 -21.42 22.59 -26.44
N GLN A 921 -20.31 21.96 -26.08
CA GLN A 921 -18.99 22.52 -26.36
C GLN A 921 -18.65 22.47 -27.85
N ALA A 922 -19.05 21.42 -28.59
CA ALA A 922 -18.87 21.34 -30.04
C ALA A 922 -19.61 22.48 -30.76
N HIS A 923 -20.84 22.78 -30.33
CA HIS A 923 -21.58 23.93 -30.83
C HIS A 923 -20.87 25.25 -30.52
N HIS A 924 -20.45 25.48 -29.27
CA HIS A 924 -19.79 26.73 -28.89
C HIS A 924 -18.43 26.91 -29.58
N GLY A 925 -17.63 25.85 -29.67
CA GLY A 925 -16.36 25.85 -30.38
C GLY A 925 -16.54 26.15 -31.86
N SER A 926 -17.55 25.56 -32.50
CA SER A 926 -17.88 25.85 -33.90
C SER A 926 -18.34 27.30 -34.07
N TYR A 927 -19.13 27.82 -33.12
CA TYR A 927 -19.65 29.19 -33.16
C TYR A 927 -18.52 30.21 -33.12
N GLU A 928 -17.63 30.10 -32.13
CA GLU A 928 -16.48 31.00 -32.01
C GLU A 928 -15.55 30.88 -33.21
N TRP A 929 -15.26 29.65 -33.65
CA TRP A 929 -14.36 29.41 -34.77
C TRP A 929 -14.87 30.07 -36.06
N LEU A 930 -16.18 29.94 -36.35
CA LEU A 930 -16.83 30.56 -37.48
C LEU A 930 -16.91 32.08 -37.33
N ARG A 931 -17.27 32.59 -36.15
CA ARG A 931 -17.38 34.03 -35.87
C ARG A 931 -16.07 34.77 -36.10
N GLU A 932 -14.94 34.16 -35.76
CA GLU A 932 -13.62 34.75 -35.98
C GLU A 932 -13.20 34.80 -37.47
N ARG A 933 -13.84 34.00 -38.34
CA ARG A 933 -13.41 33.77 -39.73
C ARG A 933 -14.45 34.18 -40.78
N THR A 934 -15.67 34.46 -40.36
CA THR A 934 -16.79 34.84 -41.24
C THR A 934 -17.57 36.02 -40.65
N PHE A 935 -18.31 36.71 -41.52
CA PHE A 935 -19.19 37.80 -41.09
C PHE A 935 -20.55 37.25 -40.68
N PHE A 936 -20.96 37.53 -39.44
CA PHE A 936 -22.30 37.22 -38.94
C PHE A 936 -23.17 38.47 -39.09
N ASP A 937 -24.23 38.39 -39.89
CA ASP A 937 -25.21 39.46 -39.91
C ASP A 937 -26.08 39.45 -38.64
N ALA A 938 -26.81 40.54 -38.41
CA ALA A 938 -27.65 40.69 -37.23
C ALA A 938 -28.73 39.60 -37.10
N THR A 939 -29.18 39.00 -38.21
CA THR A 939 -30.19 37.94 -38.20
C THR A 939 -29.61 36.60 -37.77
N VAL A 940 -28.38 36.27 -38.21
CA VAL A 940 -27.64 35.09 -37.74
C VAL A 940 -27.26 35.25 -36.28
N GLU A 941 -26.75 36.42 -35.87
CA GLU A 941 -26.47 36.70 -34.45
C GLU A 941 -27.72 36.57 -33.59
N GLN A 942 -28.84 37.12 -34.05
CA GLN A 942 -30.11 37.00 -33.38
C GLN A 942 -30.56 35.54 -33.33
N ALA A 943 -30.51 34.77 -34.42
CA ALA A 943 -30.81 33.33 -34.47
C ALA A 943 -29.96 32.49 -33.49
N MET A 944 -28.70 32.90 -33.25
CA MET A 944 -27.75 32.21 -32.37
C MET A 944 -27.90 32.52 -30.89
N ARG A 945 -28.58 33.62 -30.50
CA ARG A 945 -28.88 33.89 -29.09
C ARG A 945 -29.76 32.76 -28.53
N ARG A 946 -29.31 31.96 -27.57
CA ARG A 946 -30.19 30.93 -27.00
C ARG A 946 -31.48 31.57 -26.45
N THR A 947 -32.63 30.93 -26.56
CA THR A 947 -33.87 31.34 -25.87
C THR A 947 -33.97 30.63 -24.53
N THR A 948 -34.90 31.04 -23.66
CA THR A 948 -35.10 30.37 -22.36
C THR A 948 -35.52 28.90 -22.53
N LEU A 949 -36.19 28.58 -23.64
CA LEU A 949 -36.43 27.24 -24.14
C LEU A 949 -35.82 27.06 -25.54
N PRO A 950 -35.06 25.98 -25.82
CA PRO A 950 -34.58 25.70 -27.17
C PRO A 950 -35.73 25.65 -28.17
N ASN A 951 -35.55 26.30 -29.32
CA ASN A 951 -36.45 26.25 -30.50
C ASN A 951 -37.87 26.84 -30.34
N MET A 952 -38.15 27.64 -29.30
CA MET A 952 -39.41 28.39 -29.20
C MET A 952 -39.15 29.90 -29.33
N ARG A 953 -39.37 30.44 -30.54
CA ARG A 953 -39.34 31.88 -30.84
C ARG A 953 -40.60 32.31 -31.55
N SER A 954 -40.98 33.57 -31.36
CA SER A 954 -42.24 34.10 -31.89
C SER A 954 -42.22 34.49 -33.37
N VAL A 955 -41.07 34.78 -34.03
CA VAL A 955 -41.10 35.49 -35.35
C VAL A 955 -40.02 35.16 -36.41
N GLU A 956 -38.95 34.36 -36.18
CA GLU A 956 -37.83 34.25 -37.16
C GLU A 956 -37.38 32.80 -37.48
N PRO A 957 -36.79 32.54 -38.67
CA PRO A 957 -36.26 31.22 -39.03
C PRO A 957 -35.19 30.76 -38.04
N ILE A 958 -35.31 29.52 -37.59
CA ILE A 958 -34.46 28.92 -36.55
C ILE A 958 -33.34 28.16 -37.25
N LEU A 959 -32.08 28.58 -37.03
CA LEU A 959 -30.92 27.73 -37.27
C LEU A 959 -30.71 26.88 -36.02
N SER A 960 -30.81 25.57 -36.16
CA SER A 960 -30.56 24.65 -35.06
C SER A 960 -29.06 24.58 -34.73
N SER A 961 -28.73 24.28 -33.48
CA SER A 961 -27.34 24.05 -33.07
C SER A 961 -26.67 22.93 -33.88
N TYR A 962 -27.43 21.95 -34.38
CA TYR A 962 -26.91 20.86 -35.19
C TYR A 962 -26.58 21.30 -36.63
N GLU A 963 -27.46 22.08 -37.27
CA GLU A 963 -27.18 22.65 -38.59
C GLU A 963 -25.94 23.53 -38.56
N PHE A 964 -25.78 24.29 -37.49
CA PHE A 964 -24.62 25.14 -37.30
C PHE A 964 -23.31 24.34 -37.14
N MET A 965 -23.32 23.26 -36.34
CA MET A 965 -22.18 22.34 -36.21
C MET A 965 -21.83 21.65 -37.54
N ALA A 966 -22.84 21.35 -38.37
CA ALA A 966 -22.68 20.71 -39.67
C ALA A 966 -22.18 21.65 -40.78
N THR A 967 -21.99 22.94 -40.49
CA THR A 967 -21.42 23.93 -41.44
C THR A 967 -20.06 23.43 -41.93
N ARG A 968 -19.83 23.46 -43.25
CA ARG A 968 -18.56 23.04 -43.84
C ARG A 968 -17.47 24.08 -43.63
N VAL A 969 -16.25 23.61 -43.43
CA VAL A 969 -15.06 24.45 -43.24
C VAL A 969 -14.82 25.36 -44.46
N GLU A 970 -15.08 24.87 -45.68
CA GLU A 970 -14.91 25.63 -46.93
C GLU A 970 -15.74 26.92 -47.02
N LEU A 971 -16.84 27.02 -46.26
CA LEU A 971 -17.67 28.22 -46.22
C LEU A 971 -16.98 29.38 -45.48
N ALA A 972 -16.06 29.07 -44.57
CA ALA A 972 -15.33 30.04 -43.76
C ALA A 972 -13.88 30.23 -44.20
N ASP A 973 -13.22 29.15 -44.62
CA ASP A 973 -11.87 29.16 -45.15
C ASP A 973 -11.79 28.22 -46.36
N PRO A 974 -12.02 28.75 -47.59
CA PRO A 974 -11.97 27.96 -48.82
C PRO A 974 -10.60 27.31 -49.09
N THR A 975 -9.53 27.81 -48.46
CA THR A 975 -8.15 27.32 -48.64
C THR A 975 -7.73 26.32 -47.56
N HIS A 976 -8.62 25.99 -46.63
CA HIS A 976 -8.33 25.12 -45.50
C HIS A 976 -7.95 23.70 -45.97
N PRO A 977 -6.98 23.01 -45.31
CA PRO A 977 -6.56 21.64 -45.67
C PRO A 977 -7.65 20.54 -45.61
N SER A 978 -8.82 20.85 -45.07
CA SER A 978 -9.95 19.92 -44.89
C SER A 978 -11.29 20.57 -45.25
N PRO A 979 -11.50 20.96 -46.53
CA PRO A 979 -12.61 21.84 -46.92
C PRO A 979 -13.99 21.15 -46.84
N ALA A 980 -14.01 19.83 -47.08
CA ALA A 980 -15.25 19.04 -47.10
C ALA A 980 -15.74 18.59 -45.70
N SER A 981 -14.91 18.74 -44.66
CA SER A 981 -15.28 18.41 -43.28
C SER A 981 -16.24 19.44 -42.71
N SER A 982 -17.12 19.02 -41.80
CA SER A 982 -17.84 19.99 -40.96
C SER A 982 -16.86 20.65 -39.98
N VAL A 983 -17.17 21.87 -39.55
CA VAL A 983 -16.36 22.60 -38.55
C VAL A 983 -16.29 21.80 -37.26
N ALA A 984 -17.41 21.24 -36.80
CA ALA A 984 -17.45 20.45 -35.57
C ALA A 984 -16.60 19.17 -35.66
N ASP A 985 -16.66 18.44 -36.78
CA ASP A 985 -15.83 17.24 -36.99
C ASP A 985 -14.35 17.60 -37.10
N TRP A 986 -14.02 18.72 -37.75
CA TRP A 986 -12.65 19.19 -37.82
C TRP A 986 -12.09 19.58 -36.44
N ILE A 987 -12.86 20.30 -35.61
CA ILE A 987 -12.47 20.62 -34.22
C ILE A 987 -12.33 19.34 -33.39
N TRP A 988 -13.13 18.31 -33.65
CA TRP A 988 -13.14 17.04 -32.90
C TRP A 988 -12.02 16.06 -33.31
N ALA A 989 -11.73 15.94 -34.61
CA ALA A 989 -10.84 14.92 -35.16
C ALA A 989 -9.53 15.48 -35.77
N GLY A 990 -9.49 16.76 -36.15
CA GLY A 990 -8.33 17.41 -36.76
C GLY A 990 -7.18 17.72 -35.79
N PRO A 991 -6.20 18.55 -36.18
CA PRO A 991 -5.19 19.11 -35.28
C PRO A 991 -5.81 19.97 -34.16
N ASN A 992 -5.06 20.26 -33.10
CA ASN A 992 -5.57 21.12 -32.01
C ASN A 992 -5.88 22.52 -32.56
N PRO A 993 -7.14 22.99 -32.50
CA PRO A 993 -7.55 24.24 -33.15
C PRO A 993 -6.97 25.46 -32.44
N VAL A 994 -6.71 26.52 -33.21
CA VAL A 994 -6.31 27.83 -32.68
C VAL A 994 -7.57 28.55 -32.17
N GLY A 995 -7.69 28.72 -30.86
CA GLY A 995 -8.81 29.42 -30.21
C GLY A 995 -9.26 28.72 -28.91
N VAL A 996 -9.57 29.51 -27.87
CA VAL A 996 -9.78 29.00 -26.49
C VAL A 996 -11.01 28.08 -26.35
N GLU A 997 -12.08 28.31 -27.11
CA GLU A 997 -13.31 27.50 -27.03
C GLU A 997 -13.24 26.23 -27.88
N ALA A 998 -12.64 26.32 -29.07
CA ALA A 998 -12.41 25.15 -29.92
C ALA A 998 -11.37 24.20 -29.29
N ALA A 999 -10.29 24.74 -28.70
CA ALA A 999 -9.25 23.94 -28.02
C ALA A 999 -9.81 23.20 -26.80
N PHE A 1000 -10.76 23.79 -26.07
CA PHE A 1000 -11.35 23.12 -24.91
C PHE A 1000 -12.17 21.88 -25.27
N LEU A 1001 -12.78 21.81 -26.47
CA LEU A 1001 -13.41 20.56 -26.92
C LEU A 1001 -12.38 19.42 -27.02
N ARG A 1002 -11.13 19.75 -27.41
CA ARG A 1002 -10.02 18.79 -27.45
C ARG A 1002 -9.61 18.37 -26.04
N GLU A 1003 -9.57 19.31 -25.09
CA GLU A 1003 -9.33 19.01 -23.68
C GLU A 1003 -10.40 18.05 -23.13
N GLN A 1004 -11.69 18.27 -23.42
CA GLN A 1004 -12.76 17.35 -23.04
C GLN A 1004 -12.58 15.96 -23.65
N LYS A 1005 -12.25 15.89 -24.95
CA LYS A 1005 -11.97 14.60 -25.61
C LYS A 1005 -10.81 13.86 -24.94
N SER A 1006 -9.76 14.57 -24.52
CA SER A 1006 -8.61 13.99 -23.81
C SER A 1006 -8.93 13.55 -22.36
N ALA A 1007 -9.96 14.13 -21.74
CA ALA A 1007 -10.41 13.75 -20.40
C ALA A 1007 -11.19 12.42 -20.38
N LEU A 1008 -11.90 12.06 -21.47
CA LEU A 1008 -12.73 10.85 -21.51
C LEU A 1008 -11.90 9.54 -21.37
N PRO A 1009 -10.75 9.34 -22.05
CA PRO A 1009 -9.91 8.17 -21.84
C PRO A 1009 -9.40 7.99 -20.41
N ILE A 1010 -9.24 9.08 -19.65
CA ILE A 1010 -8.87 9.02 -18.23
C ILE A 1010 -9.97 8.29 -17.46
N LEU A 1011 -11.23 8.65 -17.71
CA LEU A 1011 -12.41 8.11 -17.03
C LEU A 1011 -12.86 6.74 -17.56
N ALA A 1012 -12.58 6.43 -18.82
CA ALA A 1012 -13.13 5.25 -19.51
C ALA A 1012 -12.89 3.92 -18.78
N ASN A 1013 -11.73 3.75 -18.14
CA ASN A 1013 -11.38 2.51 -17.43
C ASN A 1013 -11.56 2.60 -15.91
N ALA A 1014 -12.09 3.71 -15.39
CA ALA A 1014 -12.39 3.83 -13.97
C ALA A 1014 -13.54 2.90 -13.58
N SER A 1015 -13.52 2.41 -12.34
CA SER A 1015 -14.58 1.57 -11.81
C SER A 1015 -15.87 2.36 -11.61
N THR A 1016 -17.02 1.69 -11.59
CA THR A 1016 -18.31 2.39 -11.51
C THR A 1016 -18.48 3.17 -10.21
N ALA A 1017 -17.91 2.71 -9.10
CA ALA A 1017 -17.88 3.47 -7.83
C ALA A 1017 -17.02 4.73 -7.91
N LYS A 1018 -15.85 4.68 -8.58
CA LYS A 1018 -15.01 5.86 -8.80
C LYS A 1018 -15.70 6.90 -9.68
N LEU A 1019 -16.34 6.45 -10.77
CA LEU A 1019 -17.13 7.31 -11.66
C LEU A 1019 -18.28 8.00 -10.92
N GLU A 1020 -19.00 7.27 -10.08
CA GLU A 1020 -20.11 7.82 -9.28
C GLU A 1020 -19.60 8.88 -8.29
N ARG A 1021 -18.53 8.58 -7.54
CA ARG A 1021 -17.91 9.56 -6.63
C ARG A 1021 -17.48 10.84 -7.35
N CYS A 1022 -16.72 10.70 -8.44
CA CYS A 1022 -16.28 11.86 -9.24
C CYS A 1022 -17.47 12.67 -9.78
N PHE A 1023 -18.54 11.99 -10.21
CA PHE A 1023 -19.72 12.66 -10.74
C PHE A 1023 -20.48 13.43 -9.65
N ILE A 1024 -20.71 12.81 -8.49
CA ILE A 1024 -21.39 13.47 -7.35
C ILE A 1024 -20.57 14.66 -6.86
N GLU A 1025 -19.26 14.48 -6.68
CA GLU A 1025 -18.36 15.55 -6.25
C GLU A 1025 -18.38 16.74 -7.22
N HIS A 1026 -18.44 16.49 -8.53
CA HIS A 1026 -18.60 17.56 -9.52
C HIS A 1026 -19.89 18.35 -9.30
N LEU A 1027 -21.02 17.68 -9.08
CA LEU A 1027 -22.31 18.32 -8.82
C LEU A 1027 -22.28 19.13 -7.51
N ASP A 1028 -21.67 18.58 -6.46
CA ASP A 1028 -21.53 19.23 -5.16
C ASP A 1028 -20.67 20.50 -5.25
N CYS A 1029 -19.58 20.48 -6.03
CA CYS A 1029 -18.76 21.64 -6.36
C CYS A 1029 -19.50 22.72 -7.17
N CYS A 1030 -20.52 22.34 -7.95
CA CYS A 1030 -21.36 23.28 -8.67
C CYS A 1030 -22.48 23.89 -7.80
N ASN A 1031 -22.76 23.31 -6.64
CA ASN A 1031 -23.93 23.64 -5.83
C ASN A 1031 -23.57 24.33 -4.51
N TYR A 1032 -22.92 23.61 -3.58
CA TYR A 1032 -22.74 24.09 -2.22
C TYR A 1032 -21.31 24.04 -1.69
N ARG A 1033 -20.37 23.27 -2.27
CA ARG A 1033 -19.00 23.08 -1.71
C ARG A 1033 -18.12 24.33 -1.83
N LEU A 1034 -18.40 25.36 -1.02
CA LEU A 1034 -17.64 26.60 -0.94
C LEU A 1034 -16.18 26.35 -0.53
N ASP A 1035 -15.98 25.37 0.35
CA ASP A 1035 -14.67 24.90 0.81
C ASP A 1035 -13.77 24.43 -0.34
N ALA A 1036 -14.32 23.76 -1.36
CA ALA A 1036 -13.56 23.32 -2.52
C ALA A 1036 -13.09 24.51 -3.37
N TRP A 1037 -13.88 25.57 -3.46
CA TRP A 1037 -13.52 26.82 -4.15
C TRP A 1037 -12.47 27.62 -3.39
N GLN A 1038 -12.61 27.74 -2.06
CA GLN A 1038 -11.62 28.39 -1.19
C GLN A 1038 -10.27 27.66 -1.26
N THR A 1039 -10.30 26.33 -1.09
CA THR A 1039 -9.10 25.49 -1.20
C THR A 1039 -8.51 25.54 -2.61
N GLY A 1040 -9.33 25.70 -3.65
CA GLY A 1040 -8.86 25.92 -5.02
C GLY A 1040 -8.00 27.18 -5.19
N LEU A 1041 -8.28 28.27 -4.44
CA LEU A 1041 -7.40 29.45 -4.45
C LEU A 1041 -6.03 29.15 -3.83
N PHE A 1042 -6.01 28.32 -2.79
CA PHE A 1042 -4.77 27.88 -2.16
C PHE A 1042 -3.99 26.93 -3.06
N ALA A 1043 -4.67 25.98 -3.72
CA ALA A 1043 -4.07 25.06 -4.68
C ALA A 1043 -3.48 25.81 -5.88
N GLN A 1044 -4.17 26.83 -6.37
CA GLN A 1044 -3.68 27.70 -7.44
C GLN A 1044 -2.40 28.45 -7.02
N ARG A 1045 -2.34 28.95 -5.77
CA ARG A 1045 -1.11 29.58 -5.24
C ARG A 1045 0.03 28.57 -5.05
N LEU A 1046 -0.25 27.38 -4.54
CA LEU A 1046 0.76 26.34 -4.35
C LEU A 1046 1.36 25.93 -5.70
N HIS A 1047 0.53 25.65 -6.69
CA HIS A 1047 0.98 25.35 -8.06
C HIS A 1047 1.83 26.50 -8.62
N ALA A 1048 1.40 27.75 -8.41
CA ALA A 1048 2.17 28.92 -8.77
C ALA A 1048 3.56 28.95 -8.09
N GLN A 1049 3.64 28.69 -6.79
CA GLN A 1049 4.90 28.65 -6.04
C GLN A 1049 5.83 27.52 -6.51
N ARG A 1050 5.28 26.38 -6.95
CA ARG A 1050 6.04 25.22 -7.44
C ARG A 1050 6.52 25.37 -8.89
N GLU A 1051 5.86 26.20 -9.70
CA GLU A 1051 6.21 26.46 -11.10
C GLU A 1051 6.41 27.98 -11.36
N PRO A 1052 7.47 28.61 -10.81
CA PRO A 1052 7.63 30.06 -10.84
C PRO A 1052 8.01 30.64 -12.20
N SER A 1053 8.54 29.83 -13.13
CA SER A 1053 8.91 30.25 -14.49
C SER A 1053 8.46 29.22 -15.53
N ARG A 1054 7.77 29.69 -16.59
CA ARG A 1054 7.42 28.86 -17.77
C ARG A 1054 8.62 28.55 -18.67
N GLN A 1055 9.81 29.11 -18.40
CA GLN A 1055 10.96 29.04 -19.31
C GLN A 1055 11.98 27.96 -18.97
N ASN A 1056 12.07 27.49 -17.72
CA ASN A 1056 13.13 26.59 -17.28
C ASN A 1056 12.67 25.16 -16.95
N ASP A 1057 11.37 24.82 -17.02
CA ASP A 1057 10.79 23.50 -16.69
C ASP A 1057 11.17 22.89 -15.31
N GLU A 1058 12.00 23.57 -14.50
CA GLU A 1058 12.44 23.10 -13.19
C GLU A 1058 11.46 23.53 -12.09
N ARG A 1059 10.90 22.54 -11.39
CA ARG A 1059 10.01 22.70 -10.24
C ARG A 1059 10.76 23.27 -9.03
N GLN A 1060 10.16 24.23 -8.33
CA GLN A 1060 10.70 24.78 -7.09
C GLN A 1060 10.61 23.76 -5.93
N MET A 1061 11.78 23.35 -5.44
CA MET A 1061 11.95 22.42 -4.32
C MET A 1061 11.98 23.13 -2.96
N GLY A 1062 11.84 22.35 -1.89
CA GLY A 1062 11.96 22.81 -0.50
C GLY A 1062 10.63 23.00 0.21
N ILE A 1063 10.64 22.85 1.53
CA ILE A 1063 9.48 23.03 2.41
C ILE A 1063 9.94 23.39 3.82
N TYR A 1064 9.21 24.23 4.54
CA TYR A 1064 9.46 24.46 5.96
C TYR A 1064 8.62 23.53 6.82
N LEU A 1065 9.09 23.19 8.01
CA LEU A 1065 8.40 22.26 8.91
C LEU A 1065 7.93 22.96 10.18
N GLY A 1066 6.86 22.43 10.76
CA GLY A 1066 6.33 22.88 12.04
C GLY A 1066 5.42 21.83 12.65
N ALA A 1067 4.88 22.13 13.81
CA ALA A 1067 3.89 21.28 14.45
C ALA A 1067 2.81 22.09 15.17
N PHE A 1068 1.61 21.52 15.27
CA PHE A 1068 0.45 22.18 15.85
C PHE A 1068 -0.48 21.21 16.57
N GLY A 1069 -1.18 21.71 17.56
CA GLY A 1069 -2.28 21.00 18.23
C GLY A 1069 -3.16 21.98 18.98
N TRP A 1070 -4.45 21.71 19.09
CA TRP A 1070 -5.35 22.57 19.86
C TRP A 1070 -6.40 21.76 20.62
N VAL A 1071 -6.95 22.40 21.66
CA VAL A 1071 -8.09 21.93 22.44
C VAL A 1071 -9.10 23.07 22.53
N GLU A 1072 -10.38 22.77 22.37
CA GLU A 1072 -11.46 23.76 22.49
C GLU A 1072 -12.30 23.50 23.74
N ASN A 1073 -12.91 24.57 24.26
CA ASN A 1073 -13.83 24.55 25.40
C ASN A 1073 -13.25 23.83 26.64
N LEU A 1074 -11.96 24.04 26.93
CA LEU A 1074 -11.31 23.44 28.09
C LEU A 1074 -11.86 24.06 29.37
N LYS A 1075 -12.40 23.22 30.26
CA LYS A 1075 -12.96 23.65 31.54
C LYS A 1075 -12.30 22.91 32.71
N PRO A 1076 -12.18 23.54 33.88
CA PRO A 1076 -11.82 22.83 35.10
C PRO A 1076 -12.91 21.80 35.42
N LEU A 1077 -12.52 20.55 35.65
CA LEU A 1077 -13.44 19.52 36.12
C LEU A 1077 -13.60 19.68 37.65
N PRO A 1078 -14.81 19.87 38.20
CA PRO A 1078 -15.00 19.83 39.64
C PRO A 1078 -14.83 18.37 40.11
N LYS A 1079 -13.61 18.00 40.52
CA LYS A 1079 -13.37 16.71 41.15
C LYS A 1079 -13.86 16.77 42.59
N THR A 1080 -14.98 16.12 42.88
CA THR A 1080 -15.47 15.97 44.27
C THR A 1080 -14.75 14.79 44.89
N PHE A 1081 -13.82 15.05 45.81
CA PHE A 1081 -13.17 13.99 46.57
C PHE A 1081 -14.16 13.45 47.61
N LEU A 1082 -14.48 12.16 47.51
CA LEU A 1082 -15.33 11.45 48.46
C LEU A 1082 -14.49 10.96 49.64
N ASP A 1083 -15.06 11.08 50.84
CA ASP A 1083 -14.52 10.41 52.01
C ASP A 1083 -14.62 8.89 51.80
N PRO A 1084 -13.52 8.11 51.88
CA PRO A 1084 -13.58 6.65 51.75
C PRO A 1084 -14.60 5.99 52.70
N GLU A 1085 -14.91 6.59 53.85
CA GLU A 1085 -15.92 6.08 54.78
C GLU A 1085 -17.36 6.24 54.25
N SER A 1086 -17.60 7.16 53.32
CA SER A 1086 -18.90 7.39 52.69
C SER A 1086 -19.30 6.29 51.69
N LEU A 1087 -18.36 5.44 51.29
CA LEU A 1087 -18.59 4.34 50.33
C LEU A 1087 -18.98 3.03 51.03
N PRO A 1088 -19.80 2.17 50.39
CA PRO A 1088 -20.05 0.81 50.85
C PRO A 1088 -18.73 0.05 51.02
N SER A 1089 -18.62 -0.78 52.06
CA SER A 1089 -17.37 -1.51 52.40
C SER A 1089 -16.78 -2.33 51.25
N SER A 1090 -17.58 -2.74 50.25
CA SER A 1090 -17.14 -3.45 49.04
C SER A 1090 -16.44 -2.58 48.00
N LEU A 1091 -16.63 -1.25 48.04
CA LEU A 1091 -16.10 -0.28 47.08
C LEU A 1091 -15.03 0.64 47.69
N ARG A 1092 -14.67 0.42 48.96
CA ARG A 1092 -13.59 1.17 49.62
C ARG A 1092 -12.25 0.73 49.03
N PRO A 1093 -11.38 1.65 48.60
CA PRO A 1093 -10.03 1.32 48.18
C PRO A 1093 -9.26 0.67 49.32
N LYS A 1094 -8.36 -0.27 49.00
CA LYS A 1094 -7.47 -0.90 49.98
C LYS A 1094 -6.17 -0.10 50.18
N ASP A 1095 -5.95 0.85 49.30
CA ASP A 1095 -4.84 1.77 49.17
C ASP A 1095 -5.23 3.19 49.63
N SER A 1096 -4.25 4.02 49.97
CA SER A 1096 -4.43 5.39 50.49
C SER A 1096 -4.89 6.40 49.43
N HIS A 1097 -5.29 5.94 48.24
CA HIS A 1097 -5.62 6.83 47.15
C HIS A 1097 -6.99 7.49 47.38
N PRO A 1098 -7.10 8.80 47.10
CA PRO A 1098 -8.34 9.53 47.32
C PRO A 1098 -9.42 9.03 46.35
N VAL A 1099 -10.64 8.79 46.87
CA VAL A 1099 -11.77 8.42 46.03
C VAL A 1099 -12.41 9.68 45.47
N ILE A 1100 -12.78 9.64 44.19
CA ILE A 1100 -13.29 10.79 43.47
C ILE A 1100 -14.66 10.40 42.91
N GLU A 1101 -15.66 11.24 43.13
CA GLU A 1101 -16.90 11.20 42.38
C GLU A 1101 -16.68 11.93 41.06
N GLU A 1102 -16.69 11.18 39.95
CA GLU A 1102 -16.80 11.76 38.63
C GLU A 1102 -18.28 11.94 38.32
N ASP A 1103 -18.73 13.19 38.17
CA ASP A 1103 -19.99 13.47 37.48
C ASP A 1103 -19.80 12.95 36.05
N ASP A 1104 -20.42 11.80 35.74
CA ASP A 1104 -20.49 11.31 34.36
C ASP A 1104 -20.96 12.47 33.49
N ALA A 1105 -20.12 12.92 32.56
CA ALA A 1105 -20.45 13.96 31.57
C ALA A 1105 -21.58 13.54 30.59
N LEU A 1106 -22.25 12.42 30.88
CA LEU A 1106 -23.57 12.06 30.39
C LEU A 1106 -24.59 12.38 31.49
N GLN A 1107 -24.89 13.66 31.73
CA GLN A 1107 -26.16 14.02 32.37
C GLN A 1107 -27.29 13.59 31.41
N SER A 1108 -27.71 12.33 31.53
CA SER A 1108 -29.08 11.94 31.21
C SER A 1108 -29.96 12.86 32.05
N GLY A 1109 -30.79 13.65 31.36
CA GLY A 1109 -31.76 14.52 32.01
C GLY A 1109 -32.54 13.76 33.09
N THR A 1110 -32.85 14.48 34.17
CA THR A 1110 -33.67 14.08 35.31
C THR A 1110 -34.69 12.99 34.94
N PRO A 1111 -34.72 11.82 35.61
CA PRO A 1111 -35.73 10.82 35.33
C PRO A 1111 -37.12 11.45 35.52
N PRO A 1112 -38.08 11.22 34.60
CA PRO A 1112 -39.38 11.86 34.70
C PRO A 1112 -40.04 11.42 36.01
N LYS A 1113 -40.55 12.40 36.77
CA LYS A 1113 -41.42 12.13 37.93
C LYS A 1113 -42.50 11.14 37.52
N ALA A 1114 -42.56 10.01 38.22
CA ALA A 1114 -43.58 9.00 38.01
C ALA A 1114 -44.98 9.66 38.00
N PRO A 1115 -45.79 9.48 36.95
CA PRO A 1115 -47.15 9.98 36.94
C PRO A 1115 -47.94 9.26 38.03
N GLN A 1116 -48.50 10.03 38.96
CA GLN A 1116 -49.48 9.53 39.91
C GLN A 1116 -50.62 8.86 39.14
N GLY A 1117 -50.96 7.65 39.57
CA GLY A 1117 -51.89 6.77 38.89
C GLY A 1117 -53.23 7.42 38.59
N ARG A 1118 -53.64 7.32 37.33
CA ARG A 1118 -55.05 7.20 36.96
C ARG A 1118 -55.20 5.96 36.09
N ALA A 1119 -55.92 4.99 36.63
CA ALA A 1119 -56.26 3.74 35.97
C ALA A 1119 -57.07 4.01 34.70
N VAL A 1120 -56.58 3.54 33.54
CA VAL A 1120 -57.40 3.10 32.41
C VAL A 1120 -56.71 1.89 31.74
N SER A 1121 -57.54 0.94 31.34
CA SER A 1121 -57.34 -0.48 31.02
C SER A 1121 -56.33 -0.86 29.94
N TYR A 1122 -55.71 -2.03 30.18
CA TYR A 1122 -54.94 -2.87 29.25
C TYR A 1122 -55.67 -3.26 27.95
N MET A 1123 -54.93 -3.26 26.83
CA MET A 1123 -54.94 -4.34 25.83
C MET A 1123 -53.52 -4.50 25.21
N PRO A 1124 -53.01 -5.73 24.97
CA PRO A 1124 -51.62 -5.99 24.57
C PRO A 1124 -51.42 -6.05 23.04
N PRO A 1125 -50.15 -6.05 22.57
CA PRO A 1125 -49.77 -5.84 21.18
C PRO A 1125 -49.76 -7.12 20.34
N HIS A 1126 -50.11 -6.99 19.05
CA HIS A 1126 -49.74 -7.98 18.04
C HIS A 1126 -48.51 -7.51 17.26
N LEU A 1127 -47.53 -8.42 17.21
CA LEU A 1127 -46.33 -8.39 16.37
C LEU A 1127 -46.67 -8.18 14.90
N ILE A 1128 -45.86 -7.38 14.20
CA ILE A 1128 -45.63 -7.54 12.77
C ILE A 1128 -44.13 -7.37 12.50
N MET A 1129 -43.53 -8.43 11.98
CA MET A 1129 -42.31 -8.49 11.19
C MET A 1129 -42.65 -9.41 9.98
N PRO A 1130 -41.80 -9.52 8.96
CA PRO A 1130 -41.66 -8.72 7.73
C PRO A 1130 -42.28 -9.44 6.50
N LEU A 1131 -42.23 -8.87 5.29
CA LEU A 1131 -41.95 -9.60 4.02
C LEU A 1131 -41.83 -8.67 2.79
N PRO A 1132 -41.13 -9.11 1.71
CA PRO A 1132 -40.67 -8.36 0.55
C PRO A 1132 -41.53 -8.57 -0.73
N LEU A 1133 -41.12 -7.85 -1.80
CA LEU A 1133 -41.33 -8.03 -3.25
C LEU A 1133 -42.16 -9.24 -3.75
N LEU A 1134 -43.15 -9.00 -4.63
CA LEU A 1134 -43.18 -9.51 -6.03
C LEU A 1134 -44.44 -9.10 -6.83
N TYR A 1135 -44.25 -9.03 -8.14
CA TYR A 1135 -45.20 -8.65 -9.20
C TYR A 1135 -46.11 -9.81 -9.66
N CYS A 1136 -47.34 -9.45 -10.03
CA CYS A 1136 -48.32 -10.03 -11.00
C CYS A 1136 -49.02 -11.41 -10.84
N ALA A 1137 -50.36 -11.30 -10.76
CA ALA A 1137 -51.42 -11.97 -11.54
C ALA A 1137 -52.09 -13.31 -11.08
N THR A 1138 -53.39 -13.14 -10.74
CA THR A 1138 -54.57 -14.05 -10.82
C THR A 1138 -54.81 -15.18 -9.79
N PRO A 1139 -56.09 -15.47 -9.43
CA PRO A 1139 -56.44 -16.43 -8.38
C PRO A 1139 -57.07 -17.74 -8.92
N THR A 1140 -56.93 -18.87 -8.19
CA THR A 1140 -58.03 -19.58 -7.49
C THR A 1140 -57.68 -21.01 -7.01
N SER A 1141 -58.19 -21.31 -5.81
CA SER A 1141 -58.67 -22.61 -5.28
C SER A 1141 -57.72 -23.62 -4.58
N ALA A 1142 -57.95 -23.72 -3.27
CA ALA A 1142 -58.36 -24.90 -2.49
C ALA A 1142 -57.36 -25.99 -2.00
N THR A 1143 -57.42 -26.18 -0.66
CA THR A 1143 -57.34 -27.44 0.14
C THR A 1143 -55.97 -28.02 0.60
N PRO A 1144 -55.92 -28.76 1.75
CA PRO A 1144 -54.92 -28.50 2.81
C PRO A 1144 -54.11 -29.73 3.33
N ILE A 1145 -53.10 -29.48 4.20
CA ILE A 1145 -52.57 -30.34 5.32
C ILE A 1145 -51.68 -31.58 4.93
N PRO A 1146 -50.67 -32.06 5.72
CA PRO A 1146 -49.72 -31.42 6.65
C PRO A 1146 -48.28 -32.07 6.73
N ASN A 1147 -47.46 -31.56 7.67
CA ASN A 1147 -46.41 -32.26 8.45
C ASN A 1147 -45.07 -32.65 7.80
N ARG A 1148 -43.97 -32.06 8.30
CA ARG A 1148 -43.04 -32.66 9.28
C ARG A 1148 -41.80 -31.77 9.53
N LEU A 1149 -41.64 -31.33 10.79
CA LEU A 1149 -40.45 -31.53 11.65
C LEU A 1149 -39.06 -31.59 10.96
N ARG A 1150 -38.12 -30.69 11.30
CA ARG A 1150 -37.20 -30.83 12.45
C ARG A 1150 -36.15 -29.70 12.51
N CYS A 1151 -35.79 -29.42 13.75
CA CYS A 1151 -34.86 -28.41 14.24
C CYS A 1151 -33.35 -28.74 14.09
N PHE A 1152 -32.56 -27.65 14.11
CA PHE A 1152 -31.22 -27.43 14.65
C PHE A 1152 -30.03 -28.27 14.12
N ARG A 1153 -29.12 -27.60 13.40
CA ARG A 1153 -28.00 -26.87 14.03
C ARG A 1153 -27.60 -25.65 13.21
#